data_AF-A0A923D162-F1
#
_entry.id   AF-A0A923D162-F1
#
_cell.length_a   1.000
_cell.length_b   1.000
_cell.length_c   1.000
_cell.angle_alpha   90.00
_cell.angle_beta   90.00
_cell.angle_gamma   90.00
#
_symmetry.space_group_name_H-M   'P 1'
#
loop_
_entity.id
_entity.type
_entity.pdbx_description
1 polymer ?
#
loop_
_entity_poly.entity_id
_entity_poly.type
_entity_poly.pdbx_seq_one_letter_code
_entity_poly.pdbx_strand_id
1 'polypeptide(L)'
;MTGLHANRVSIVIPVFNKRELTEACLDALRRHAPAGAEIVVVDNGSTDGSAAWLRNLHERGEIRAVLNPENLGFARASNQGAAAAGGDLLLFLNNDTEVTEGWLEPLVWTLDHDPYVGAVGSKLLFPDGTVQHAGVALVQGDTPGGPLLGGQHLAYGKSADSPAADKAMIVRCLTAACLLVRREAFEAAGGFDEAYWNGNEDVDFCLKLEQAGWRLVYRPESVVVHHESQSGPERFSKLDHNIALLNTRWRDRITPDYYRDLDWKAVAAPDFRLRQYAPPRLRFERDVRKPVDAQTASVIVLCHNALEYTQKCAASLLAHTAPRHELIFVDNGSTDGTAAWLRELTAHQERCHAVFSQENLGYAAGNNLGLAHARGDHLVLLNSDVVVTPDWLERLIAAAQHPQAGVVGPVTNSITGPQKLAQVGYDQESLRDLDFFARMHGDSCRGQDEPALWVVGFCMLIKRDLLARIGGLDERFGRGNFEDTDFCLRTFLAGYQCLIARDCFVHHFGSRSFTAAKVDYRASLEQNWEVFKQKWRIPQAVGYEQKFDLESIVVAGFHPVLHFEPLPRARGVTPIEPTSHDLARRLREGESMFRDGRADDAEAVFRHVLQWRADEPAAANGLACALWEQGRADEAAVVLEETLR
;
A
#
# COMPACT_ATOMS: atom_id res chain seq x y z
N MET A 1 -19.15 -2.79 -4.48
CA MET A 1 -17.72 -2.39 -4.37
C MET A 1 -16.97 -2.36 -5.73
N THR A 2 -17.65 -2.32 -6.89
CA THR A 2 -16.99 -2.52 -8.20
C THR A 2 -16.52 -1.23 -8.92
N GLY A 3 -16.93 -0.03 -8.49
CA GLY A 3 -16.71 1.21 -9.27
C GLY A 3 -15.37 1.94 -9.08
N LEU A 4 -14.69 1.76 -7.95
CA LEU A 4 -13.49 2.55 -7.58
C LEU A 4 -12.23 2.23 -8.40
N HIS A 5 -12.13 1.00 -8.94
CA HIS A 5 -10.98 0.54 -9.72
C HIS A 5 -11.12 0.81 -11.24
N ALA A 6 -12.35 1.03 -11.73
CA ALA A 6 -12.68 0.98 -13.16
C ALA A 6 -11.98 2.08 -13.98
N ASN A 7 -12.02 3.33 -13.52
CA ASN A 7 -11.43 4.47 -14.25
C ASN A 7 -9.90 4.51 -14.25
N ARG A 8 -9.23 3.53 -13.60
CA ARG A 8 -7.78 3.35 -13.67
C ARG A 8 -7.38 2.32 -14.72
N VAL A 9 -8.30 1.49 -15.21
CA VAL A 9 -8.03 0.42 -16.16
C VAL A 9 -8.46 0.83 -17.56
N SER A 10 -7.53 0.79 -18.50
CA SER A 10 -7.82 0.85 -19.93
C SER A 10 -7.67 -0.53 -20.55
N ILE A 11 -8.77 -1.07 -21.03
CA ILE A 11 -8.87 -2.35 -21.71
C ILE A 11 -8.54 -2.15 -23.19
N VAL A 12 -7.35 -2.59 -23.60
CA VAL A 12 -6.83 -2.50 -24.95
C VAL A 12 -7.12 -3.79 -25.71
N ILE A 13 -7.90 -3.69 -26.78
CA ILE A 13 -8.37 -4.83 -27.58
C ILE A 13 -7.92 -4.67 -29.04
N PRO A 14 -6.82 -5.33 -29.46
CA PRO A 14 -6.47 -5.45 -30.87
C PRO A 14 -7.48 -6.33 -31.61
N VAL A 15 -7.99 -5.87 -32.74
CA VAL A 15 -9.01 -6.55 -33.55
C VAL A 15 -8.49 -6.73 -34.97
N PHE A 16 -8.67 -7.93 -35.52
CA PHE A 16 -8.46 -8.18 -36.94
C PHE A 16 -9.49 -9.22 -37.45
N ASN A 17 -10.50 -8.72 -38.14
CA ASN A 17 -11.69 -9.46 -38.54
C ASN A 17 -12.40 -10.12 -37.35
N LYS A 18 -13.26 -11.12 -37.64
CA LYS A 18 -14.05 -11.87 -36.66
C LYS A 18 -14.90 -10.94 -35.81
N ARG A 19 -15.65 -10.09 -36.50
CA ARG A 19 -16.60 -9.16 -35.88
C ARG A 19 -17.48 -9.84 -34.84
N GLU A 20 -17.98 -11.03 -35.12
CA GLU A 20 -18.83 -11.81 -34.22
C GLU A 20 -18.18 -12.12 -32.87
N LEU A 21 -16.87 -12.40 -32.85
CA LEU A 21 -16.12 -12.63 -31.60
C LEU A 21 -15.91 -11.32 -30.85
N THR A 22 -15.59 -10.25 -31.59
CA THR A 22 -15.42 -8.91 -31.01
C THR A 22 -16.73 -8.41 -30.38
N GLU A 23 -17.88 -8.66 -31.01
CA GLU A 23 -19.21 -8.37 -30.46
C GLU A 23 -19.43 -9.12 -29.14
N ALA A 24 -19.17 -10.43 -29.12
CA ALA A 24 -19.29 -11.25 -27.92
C ALA A 24 -18.36 -10.78 -26.79
N CYS A 25 -17.11 -10.42 -27.11
CA CYS A 25 -16.15 -9.88 -26.16
C CYS A 25 -16.62 -8.56 -25.55
N LEU A 26 -17.08 -7.61 -26.37
CA LEU A 26 -17.63 -6.34 -25.88
C LEU A 26 -18.91 -6.55 -25.06
N ASP A 27 -19.75 -7.52 -25.42
CA ASP A 27 -20.94 -7.87 -24.63
C ASP A 27 -20.59 -8.52 -23.27
N ALA A 28 -19.55 -9.35 -23.21
CA ALA A 28 -19.02 -9.87 -21.95
C ALA A 28 -18.48 -8.74 -21.07
N LEU A 29 -17.73 -7.80 -21.65
CA LEU A 29 -17.23 -6.61 -20.94
C LEU A 29 -18.38 -5.74 -20.43
N ARG A 30 -19.43 -5.49 -21.22
CA ARG A 30 -20.63 -4.77 -20.76
C ARG A 30 -21.31 -5.43 -19.57
N ARG A 31 -21.27 -6.77 -19.48
CA ARG A 31 -21.88 -7.54 -18.38
C ARG A 31 -21.01 -7.61 -17.13
N HIS A 32 -19.70 -7.75 -17.29
CA HIS A 32 -18.81 -8.19 -16.21
C HIS A 32 -17.62 -7.27 -15.94
N ALA A 33 -17.32 -6.30 -16.82
CA ALA A 33 -16.35 -5.27 -16.49
C ALA A 33 -16.99 -4.23 -15.55
N PRO A 34 -16.23 -3.67 -14.61
CA PRO A 34 -16.74 -2.65 -13.72
C PRO A 34 -17.11 -1.37 -14.50
N ALA A 35 -18.18 -0.71 -14.07
CA ALA A 35 -18.66 0.52 -14.69
C ALA A 35 -17.56 1.61 -14.64
N GLY A 36 -17.16 2.11 -15.82
CA GLY A 36 -16.14 3.15 -15.96
C GLY A 36 -14.78 2.69 -16.48
N ALA A 37 -14.59 1.40 -16.74
CA ALA A 37 -13.41 0.91 -17.45
C ALA A 37 -13.35 1.51 -18.87
N GLU A 38 -12.21 2.08 -19.25
CA GLU A 38 -12.03 2.61 -20.60
C GLU A 38 -11.80 1.44 -21.55
N ILE A 39 -12.59 1.34 -22.62
CA ILE A 39 -12.40 0.33 -23.67
C ILE A 39 -11.76 1.00 -24.88
N VAL A 40 -10.55 0.58 -25.21
CA VAL A 40 -9.78 1.03 -26.37
C VAL A 40 -9.66 -0.11 -27.36
N VAL A 41 -10.34 0.00 -28.50
CA VAL A 41 -10.31 -1.02 -29.55
C VAL A 41 -9.42 -0.56 -30.70
N VAL A 42 -8.46 -1.37 -31.09
CA VAL A 42 -7.56 -1.09 -32.22
C VAL A 42 -7.90 -2.03 -33.36
N ASP A 43 -8.64 -1.51 -34.34
CA ASP A 43 -8.92 -2.22 -35.59
C ASP A 43 -7.67 -2.24 -36.45
N ASN A 44 -7.07 -3.40 -36.62
CA ASN A 44 -5.82 -3.61 -37.33
C ASN A 44 -6.05 -3.86 -38.83
N GLY A 45 -6.91 -3.05 -39.46
CA GLY A 45 -7.24 -3.17 -40.89
C GLY A 45 -8.21 -4.30 -41.22
N SER A 46 -9.29 -4.46 -40.45
CA SER A 46 -10.30 -5.50 -40.74
C SER A 46 -11.04 -5.25 -42.06
N THR A 47 -11.44 -6.33 -42.72
CA THR A 47 -12.12 -6.34 -44.03
C THR A 47 -13.54 -6.91 -43.97
N ASP A 48 -13.99 -7.34 -42.79
CA ASP A 48 -15.29 -7.98 -42.54
C ASP A 48 -16.38 -7.01 -42.04
N GLY A 49 -16.14 -5.70 -42.19
CA GLY A 49 -17.06 -4.67 -41.72
C GLY A 49 -16.85 -4.24 -40.26
N SER A 50 -15.88 -4.81 -39.53
CA SER A 50 -15.55 -4.39 -38.16
C SER A 50 -15.20 -2.90 -38.08
N ALA A 51 -14.40 -2.37 -39.02
CA ALA A 51 -13.98 -0.97 -39.03
C ALA A 51 -15.17 0.02 -39.00
N ALA A 52 -16.21 -0.23 -39.81
CA ALA A 52 -17.38 0.63 -39.88
C ALA A 52 -18.23 0.55 -38.60
N TRP A 53 -18.35 -0.65 -38.05
CA TRP A 53 -19.07 -0.89 -36.80
C TRP A 53 -18.37 -0.28 -35.58
N LEU A 54 -17.04 -0.44 -35.47
CA LEU A 54 -16.22 0.16 -34.41
C LEU A 54 -16.22 1.69 -34.49
N ARG A 55 -16.21 2.27 -35.70
CA ARG A 55 -16.40 3.72 -35.88
C ARG A 55 -17.73 4.20 -35.28
N ASN A 56 -18.80 3.47 -35.54
CA ASN A 56 -20.12 3.84 -34.99
C ASN A 56 -20.18 3.70 -33.46
N LEU A 57 -19.53 2.68 -32.87
CA LEU A 57 -19.38 2.57 -31.42
C LEU A 57 -18.60 3.74 -30.82
N HIS A 58 -17.53 4.16 -31.51
CA HIS A 58 -16.72 5.30 -31.11
C HIS A 58 -17.48 6.63 -31.14
N GLU A 59 -18.24 6.89 -32.21
CA GLU A 59 -19.08 8.08 -32.34
C GLU A 59 -20.18 8.15 -31.27
N ARG A 60 -20.62 6.99 -30.76
CA ARG A 60 -21.58 6.89 -29.65
C ARG A 60 -20.92 7.02 -28.26
N GLY A 61 -19.59 7.14 -28.20
CA GLY A 61 -18.84 7.24 -26.95
C GLY A 61 -18.79 5.93 -26.14
N GLU A 62 -19.17 4.80 -26.74
CA GLU A 62 -19.13 3.50 -26.05
C GLU A 62 -17.69 2.96 -25.91
N ILE A 63 -16.82 3.30 -26.88
CA ILE A 63 -15.41 2.88 -26.93
C ILE A 63 -14.53 4.01 -27.49
N ARG A 64 -13.21 3.91 -27.29
CA ARG A 64 -12.21 4.62 -28.09
C ARG A 64 -11.71 3.69 -29.19
N ALA A 65 -11.87 4.08 -30.46
CA ALA A 65 -11.40 3.27 -31.59
C ALA A 65 -10.16 3.88 -32.26
N VAL A 66 -9.17 3.04 -32.56
CA VAL A 66 -8.04 3.36 -33.47
C VAL A 66 -8.21 2.48 -34.71
N LEU A 67 -8.32 3.09 -35.89
CA LEU A 67 -8.61 2.37 -37.13
C LEU A 67 -7.39 2.40 -38.06
N ASN A 68 -6.68 1.29 -38.18
CA ASN A 68 -5.56 1.15 -39.10
C ASN A 68 -6.05 0.84 -40.52
N PRO A 69 -5.35 1.32 -41.56
CA PRO A 69 -5.69 1.01 -42.95
C PRO A 69 -5.32 -0.42 -43.37
N GLU A 70 -4.40 -1.07 -42.65
CA GLU A 70 -3.90 -2.41 -42.93
C GLU A 70 -3.48 -3.12 -41.63
N ASN A 71 -3.20 -4.43 -41.72
CA ASN A 71 -2.74 -5.23 -40.59
C ASN A 71 -1.25 -4.95 -40.31
N LEU A 72 -0.98 -4.38 -39.14
CA LEU A 72 0.36 -4.00 -38.71
C LEU A 72 1.00 -4.99 -37.71
N GLY A 73 0.35 -6.13 -37.45
CA GLY A 73 0.75 -7.09 -36.42
C GLY A 73 0.23 -6.73 -35.03
N PHE A 74 0.24 -7.71 -34.13
CA PHE A 74 -0.34 -7.61 -32.80
C PHE A 74 0.40 -6.60 -31.92
N ALA A 75 1.74 -6.67 -31.88
CA ALA A 75 2.55 -5.80 -31.02
C ALA A 75 2.32 -4.31 -31.31
N ARG A 76 2.29 -3.92 -32.60
CA ARG A 76 2.02 -2.53 -32.98
C ARG A 76 0.60 -2.09 -32.63
N ALA A 77 -0.41 -2.92 -32.90
CA ALA A 77 -1.79 -2.61 -32.55
C ALA A 77 -1.96 -2.44 -31.02
N SER A 78 -1.37 -3.33 -30.22
CA SER A 78 -1.37 -3.22 -28.77
C SER A 78 -0.69 -1.93 -28.27
N ASN A 79 0.46 -1.56 -28.83
CA ASN A 79 1.15 -0.32 -28.49
C ASN A 79 0.34 0.93 -28.85
N GLN A 80 -0.33 0.94 -30.01
CA GLN A 80 -1.23 2.03 -30.40
C GLN A 80 -2.39 2.18 -29.42
N GLY A 81 -2.98 1.07 -28.98
CA GLY A 81 -4.04 1.07 -27.99
C GLY A 81 -3.56 1.56 -26.62
N ALA A 82 -2.38 1.13 -26.18
CA ALA A 82 -1.76 1.61 -24.94
C ALA A 82 -1.43 3.12 -24.97
N ALA A 83 -1.01 3.64 -26.12
CA ALA A 83 -0.78 5.06 -26.33
C ALA A 83 -2.07 5.88 -26.36
N ALA A 84 -3.16 5.28 -26.86
CA ALA A 84 -4.49 5.88 -26.89
C ALA A 84 -5.25 5.75 -25.56
N ALA A 85 -4.79 4.91 -24.63
CA ALA A 85 -5.39 4.68 -23.32
C ALA A 85 -5.04 5.78 -22.30
N GLY A 86 -5.99 6.14 -21.43
CA GLY A 86 -5.82 7.13 -20.36
C GLY A 86 -5.64 6.57 -18.94
N GLY A 87 -5.83 5.27 -18.74
CA GLY A 87 -5.72 4.61 -17.43
C GLY A 87 -4.28 4.33 -17.00
N ASP A 88 -4.04 4.22 -15.69
CA ASP A 88 -2.74 3.88 -15.10
C ASP A 88 -2.42 2.39 -15.17
N LEU A 89 -3.45 1.57 -15.38
CA LEU A 89 -3.35 0.14 -15.58
C LEU A 89 -3.82 -0.17 -16.99
N LEU A 90 -2.95 -0.82 -17.76
CA LEU A 90 -3.22 -1.26 -19.12
C LEU A 90 -3.59 -2.73 -19.08
N LEU A 91 -4.80 -3.06 -19.48
CA LEU A 91 -5.21 -4.45 -19.66
C LEU A 91 -5.23 -4.78 -21.14
N PHE A 92 -4.34 -5.66 -21.58
CA PHE A 92 -4.41 -6.23 -22.93
C PHE A 92 -5.34 -7.43 -22.92
N LEU A 93 -6.31 -7.43 -23.84
CA LEU A 93 -7.33 -8.46 -23.94
C LEU A 93 -7.54 -8.82 -25.41
N ASN A 94 -7.53 -10.11 -25.75
CA ASN A 94 -7.83 -10.54 -27.11
C ASN A 94 -9.34 -10.39 -27.42
N ASN A 95 -9.67 -10.15 -28.68
CA ASN A 95 -11.06 -9.96 -29.13
C ASN A 95 -11.90 -11.25 -29.16
N ASP A 96 -11.30 -12.42 -28.99
CA ASP A 96 -11.94 -13.74 -28.92
C ASP A 96 -12.04 -14.26 -27.47
N THR A 97 -12.19 -13.36 -26.51
CA THR A 97 -12.34 -13.68 -25.09
C THR A 97 -13.72 -13.28 -24.53
N GLU A 98 -14.20 -14.07 -23.57
CA GLU A 98 -15.37 -13.77 -22.76
C GLU A 98 -14.94 -13.69 -21.29
N VAL A 99 -14.97 -12.49 -20.72
CA VAL A 99 -14.65 -12.24 -19.31
C VAL A 99 -15.79 -12.72 -18.39
N THR A 100 -15.48 -13.22 -17.19
CA THR A 100 -16.48 -13.71 -16.23
C THR A 100 -16.75 -12.70 -15.12
N GLU A 101 -17.79 -12.90 -14.30
CA GLU A 101 -18.01 -12.06 -13.11
C GLU A 101 -16.79 -12.07 -12.16
N GLY A 102 -16.42 -10.90 -11.63
CA GLY A 102 -15.34 -10.77 -10.64
C GLY A 102 -13.92 -10.97 -11.17
N TRP A 103 -13.72 -11.06 -12.49
CA TRP A 103 -12.44 -11.41 -13.10
C TRP A 103 -11.35 -10.35 -12.93
N LEU A 104 -11.70 -9.06 -12.87
CA LEU A 104 -10.71 -7.97 -12.93
C LEU A 104 -10.17 -7.65 -11.53
N GLU A 105 -10.98 -7.81 -10.50
CA GLU A 105 -10.69 -7.45 -9.11
C GLU A 105 -9.43 -8.15 -8.58
N PRO A 106 -9.20 -9.47 -8.78
CA PRO A 106 -7.98 -10.12 -8.32
C PRO A 106 -6.71 -9.61 -9.01
N LEU A 107 -6.82 -9.15 -10.25
CA LEU A 107 -5.70 -8.59 -11.01
C LEU A 107 -5.33 -7.21 -10.47
N VAL A 108 -6.32 -6.31 -10.36
CA VAL A 108 -6.12 -4.96 -9.84
C VAL A 108 -5.65 -5.00 -8.39
N TRP A 109 -6.28 -5.84 -7.55
CA TRP A 109 -5.87 -6.01 -6.16
C TRP A 109 -4.40 -6.38 -6.03
N THR A 110 -3.90 -7.27 -6.90
CA THR A 110 -2.49 -7.69 -6.89
C THR A 110 -1.56 -6.52 -7.17
N LEU A 111 -1.87 -5.69 -8.16
CA LEU A 111 -1.09 -4.49 -8.46
C LEU A 111 -1.26 -3.41 -7.39
N ASP A 112 -2.42 -3.26 -6.76
CA ASP A 112 -2.57 -2.26 -5.70
C ASP A 112 -1.80 -2.61 -4.42
N HIS A 113 -1.53 -3.90 -4.17
CA HIS A 113 -0.95 -4.38 -2.90
C HIS A 113 0.48 -4.93 -2.99
N ASP A 114 1.01 -5.20 -4.19
CA ASP A 114 2.42 -5.57 -4.39
C ASP A 114 3.14 -4.57 -5.31
N PRO A 115 3.95 -3.64 -4.75
CA PRO A 115 4.69 -2.65 -5.55
C PRO A 115 5.80 -3.27 -6.41
N TYR A 116 6.16 -4.54 -6.22
CA TYR A 116 7.18 -5.22 -7.03
C TYR A 116 6.59 -5.99 -8.22
N VAL A 117 5.26 -6.08 -8.31
CA VAL A 117 4.59 -6.77 -9.42
C VAL A 117 4.26 -5.74 -10.51
N GLY A 118 4.78 -5.98 -11.71
CA GLY A 118 4.55 -5.12 -12.87
C GLY A 118 3.42 -5.60 -13.76
N ALA A 119 3.14 -6.91 -13.77
CA ALA A 119 2.10 -7.52 -14.59
C ALA A 119 1.40 -8.71 -13.92
N VAL A 120 0.11 -8.88 -14.22
CA VAL A 120 -0.75 -9.93 -13.68
C VAL A 120 -1.60 -10.54 -14.78
N GLY A 121 -1.74 -11.87 -14.82
CA GLY A 121 -2.54 -12.57 -15.83
C GLY A 121 -3.60 -13.49 -15.24
N SER A 122 -4.66 -13.69 -16.00
CA SER A 122 -5.83 -14.50 -15.64
C SER A 122 -5.63 -16.00 -15.87
N LYS A 123 -6.47 -16.82 -15.24
CA LYS A 123 -6.76 -18.19 -15.67
C LYS A 123 -7.58 -18.13 -16.96
N LEU A 124 -7.02 -18.69 -18.03
CA LEU A 124 -7.75 -18.84 -19.29
C LEU A 124 -8.30 -20.25 -19.40
N LEU A 125 -9.58 -20.35 -19.74
CA LEU A 125 -10.28 -21.61 -19.99
C LEU A 125 -10.66 -21.70 -21.46
N PHE A 126 -10.63 -22.90 -22.00
CA PHE A 126 -11.34 -23.23 -23.23
C PHE A 126 -12.85 -23.24 -22.98
N PRO A 127 -13.69 -23.11 -24.04
CA PRO A 127 -15.15 -23.19 -23.89
C PRO A 127 -15.67 -24.50 -23.27
N ASP A 128 -14.89 -25.58 -23.32
CA ASP A 128 -15.21 -26.86 -22.69
C ASP A 128 -14.87 -26.92 -21.18
N GLY A 129 -14.36 -25.83 -20.61
CA GLY A 129 -13.99 -25.71 -19.20
C GLY A 129 -12.61 -26.25 -18.86
N THR A 130 -11.81 -26.70 -19.85
CA THR A 130 -10.43 -27.11 -19.62
C THR A 130 -9.48 -25.90 -19.59
N VAL A 131 -8.39 -26.01 -18.85
CA VAL A 131 -7.40 -24.94 -18.67
C VAL A 131 -6.58 -24.76 -19.94
N GLN A 132 -6.54 -23.54 -20.44
CA GLN A 132 -5.63 -23.13 -21.51
C GLN A 132 -4.40 -22.41 -20.93
N HIS A 133 -4.55 -21.63 -19.87
CA HIS A 133 -3.46 -20.85 -19.29
C HIS A 133 -3.54 -20.79 -17.76
N ALA A 134 -2.44 -21.15 -17.10
CA ALA A 134 -2.21 -20.93 -15.67
C ALA A 134 -0.81 -20.33 -15.40
N GLY A 135 -0.35 -19.45 -16.30
CA GLY A 135 1.04 -19.01 -16.41
C GLY A 135 1.81 -19.72 -17.52
N VAL A 136 2.97 -19.19 -17.87
CA VAL A 136 3.90 -19.77 -18.87
C VAL A 136 5.25 -20.02 -18.21
N ALA A 137 5.73 -21.25 -18.37
CA ALA A 137 7.11 -21.64 -18.06
C ALA A 137 8.00 -21.47 -19.28
N LEU A 138 9.22 -21.00 -19.08
CA LEU A 138 10.24 -21.00 -20.12
C LEU A 138 10.90 -22.36 -20.18
N VAL A 139 10.90 -22.97 -21.36
CA VAL A 139 11.45 -24.30 -21.58
C VAL A 139 12.49 -24.22 -22.68
N GLN A 140 13.69 -24.73 -22.41
CA GLN A 140 14.68 -24.99 -23.45
C GLN A 140 14.67 -26.47 -23.79
N GLY A 141 14.26 -26.81 -25.02
CA GLY A 141 14.25 -28.17 -25.51
C GLY A 141 15.36 -28.42 -26.51
N ASP A 142 16.00 -29.58 -26.44
CA ASP A 142 16.86 -30.06 -27.51
C ASP A 142 16.00 -30.39 -28.74
N THR A 143 16.36 -29.81 -29.89
CA THR A 143 15.75 -30.14 -31.18
C THR A 143 16.83 -30.64 -32.14
N PRO A 144 16.48 -31.31 -33.25
CA PRO A 144 17.46 -31.71 -34.26
C PRO A 144 18.29 -30.53 -34.82
N GLY A 145 17.77 -29.29 -34.74
CA GLY A 145 18.46 -28.06 -35.15
C GLY A 145 19.24 -27.36 -34.03
N GLY A 146 19.36 -27.97 -32.84
CA GLY A 146 19.96 -27.38 -31.64
C GLY A 146 18.93 -26.95 -30.59
N PRO A 147 19.38 -26.46 -29.43
CA PRO A 147 18.49 -26.07 -28.34
C PRO A 147 17.67 -24.83 -28.69
N LEU A 148 16.36 -24.89 -28.44
CA LEU A 148 15.42 -23.78 -28.62
C LEU A 148 14.70 -23.47 -27.32
N LEU A 149 14.67 -22.18 -26.98
CA LEU A 149 13.86 -21.59 -25.93
C LEU A 149 12.45 -21.32 -26.47
N GLY A 150 11.43 -21.66 -25.66
CA GLY A 150 10.03 -21.33 -25.92
C GLY A 150 9.20 -21.28 -24.64
N GLY A 151 8.00 -20.71 -24.75
CA GLY A 151 7.01 -20.69 -23.67
C GLY A 151 6.14 -21.95 -23.69
N GLN A 152 5.88 -22.52 -22.51
CA GLN A 152 4.91 -23.59 -22.33
C GLN A 152 3.84 -23.19 -21.30
N HIS A 153 2.57 -23.25 -21.68
CA HIS A 153 1.45 -23.02 -20.76
C HIS A 153 1.40 -24.07 -19.66
N LEU A 154 1.26 -23.61 -18.42
CA LEU A 154 1.10 -24.43 -17.23
C LEU A 154 -0.34 -24.94 -17.13
N ALA A 155 -0.49 -26.15 -16.60
CA ALA A 155 -1.78 -26.84 -16.41
C ALA A 155 -2.66 -26.99 -17.67
N TYR A 156 -2.10 -26.80 -18.87
CA TYR A 156 -2.79 -26.91 -20.15
C TYR A 156 -3.53 -28.26 -20.29
N GLY A 157 -4.79 -28.21 -20.71
CA GLY A 157 -5.68 -29.36 -20.91
C GLY A 157 -6.17 -30.03 -19.62
N LYS A 158 -5.85 -29.49 -18.44
CA LYS A 158 -6.38 -30.00 -17.16
C LYS A 158 -7.77 -29.41 -16.88
N SER A 159 -8.49 -30.02 -15.93
CA SER A 159 -9.73 -29.43 -15.41
C SER A 159 -9.46 -28.07 -14.74
N ALA A 160 -10.41 -27.12 -14.84
CA ALA A 160 -10.36 -25.80 -14.22
C ALA A 160 -10.08 -25.85 -12.71
N ASP A 161 -10.64 -26.85 -12.02
CA ASP A 161 -10.50 -27.05 -10.57
C ASP A 161 -9.23 -27.83 -10.19
N SER A 162 -8.34 -28.10 -11.15
CA SER A 162 -7.14 -28.86 -10.84
C SER A 162 -6.26 -28.08 -9.86
N PRO A 163 -5.68 -28.72 -8.82
CA PRO A 163 -4.78 -28.05 -7.89
C PRO A 163 -3.53 -27.43 -8.53
N ALA A 164 -3.24 -27.77 -9.79
CA ALA A 164 -2.15 -27.19 -10.57
C ALA A 164 -2.53 -25.86 -11.23
N ALA A 165 -3.82 -25.63 -11.49
CA ALA A 165 -4.34 -24.38 -12.04
C ALA A 165 -4.94 -23.47 -10.96
N ASP A 166 -5.30 -24.01 -9.79
CA ASP A 166 -5.97 -23.24 -8.74
C ASP A 166 -5.02 -22.66 -7.68
N LYS A 167 -3.86 -22.16 -8.13
CA LYS A 167 -2.85 -21.55 -7.26
C LYS A 167 -2.33 -20.27 -7.87
N ALA A 168 -2.30 -19.20 -7.09
CA ALA A 168 -1.59 -17.99 -7.49
C ALA A 168 -0.09 -18.27 -7.54
N MET A 169 0.58 -17.86 -8.61
CA MET A 169 1.98 -18.20 -8.87
C MET A 169 2.76 -16.96 -9.32
N ILE A 170 3.98 -16.78 -8.81
CA ILE A 170 4.98 -15.96 -9.48
C ILE A 170 5.47 -16.79 -10.66
N VAL A 171 5.34 -16.22 -11.86
CA VAL A 171 5.68 -16.85 -13.13
C VAL A 171 6.66 -15.99 -13.90
N ARG A 172 7.31 -16.56 -14.91
CA ARG A 172 8.25 -15.81 -15.76
C ARG A 172 7.57 -15.16 -16.95
N CYS A 173 6.52 -15.79 -17.46
CA CYS A 173 5.75 -15.24 -18.57
C CYS A 173 4.25 -15.41 -18.34
N LEU A 174 3.51 -14.45 -18.88
CA LEU A 174 2.06 -14.41 -18.96
C LEU A 174 1.70 -14.20 -20.44
N THR A 175 0.47 -14.55 -20.81
CA THR A 175 0.01 -14.32 -22.19
C THR A 175 -0.71 -13.00 -22.31
N ALA A 176 -0.53 -12.30 -23.43
CA ALA A 176 -1.25 -11.07 -23.73
C ALA A 176 -2.74 -11.26 -24.06
N ALA A 177 -3.26 -12.50 -24.08
CA ALA A 177 -4.69 -12.76 -24.24
C ALA A 177 -5.54 -12.20 -23.10
N CYS A 178 -5.00 -12.13 -21.88
CA CYS A 178 -5.51 -11.31 -20.78
C CYS A 178 -4.37 -10.95 -19.82
N LEU A 179 -3.85 -9.73 -19.93
CA LEU A 179 -2.67 -9.26 -19.22
C LEU A 179 -2.88 -7.85 -18.67
N LEU A 180 -2.93 -7.71 -17.35
CA LEU A 180 -2.96 -6.41 -16.68
C LEU A 180 -1.53 -5.97 -16.36
N VAL A 181 -1.16 -4.76 -16.74
CA VAL A 181 0.18 -4.21 -16.57
C VAL A 181 0.08 -2.81 -15.99
N ARG A 182 1.00 -2.44 -15.09
CA ARG A 182 1.16 -1.03 -14.71
C ARG A 182 1.67 -0.24 -15.90
N ARG A 183 1.13 0.95 -16.15
CA ARG A 183 1.63 1.84 -17.19
C ARG A 183 3.13 2.12 -17.02
N GLU A 184 3.59 2.39 -15.80
CA GLU A 184 5.02 2.62 -15.52
C GLU A 184 5.90 1.42 -15.92
N ALA A 185 5.42 0.19 -15.69
CA ALA A 185 6.15 -1.02 -16.02
C ALA A 185 6.16 -1.26 -17.54
N PHE A 186 5.03 -1.00 -18.19
CA PHE A 186 4.89 -1.08 -19.65
C PHE A 186 5.83 -0.08 -20.36
N GLU A 187 5.85 1.17 -19.90
CA GLU A 187 6.71 2.23 -20.45
C GLU A 187 8.19 1.97 -20.15
N ALA A 188 8.54 1.53 -18.94
CA ALA A 188 9.92 1.18 -18.59
C ALA A 188 10.47 0.01 -19.41
N ALA A 189 9.61 -0.95 -19.78
CA ALA A 189 9.98 -2.06 -20.67
C ALA A 189 9.97 -1.69 -22.16
N GLY A 190 9.55 -0.48 -22.52
CA GLY A 190 9.44 -0.01 -23.91
C GLY A 190 8.29 -0.63 -24.70
N GLY A 191 7.26 -1.15 -24.01
CA GLY A 191 6.11 -1.80 -24.64
C GLY A 191 6.42 -3.13 -25.36
N PHE A 192 5.46 -3.59 -26.17
CA PHE A 192 5.65 -4.77 -27.01
C PHE A 192 6.63 -4.46 -28.14
N ASP A 193 7.53 -5.39 -28.45
CA ASP A 193 8.46 -5.19 -29.56
C ASP A 193 7.77 -5.46 -30.90
N GLU A 194 7.69 -4.42 -31.73
CA GLU A 194 7.03 -4.46 -33.04
C GLU A 194 7.78 -5.29 -34.09
N ALA A 195 8.98 -5.80 -33.79
CA ALA A 195 9.66 -6.79 -34.62
C ALA A 195 8.97 -8.16 -34.58
N TYR A 196 8.12 -8.43 -33.58
CA TYR A 196 7.24 -9.59 -33.53
C TYR A 196 5.94 -9.31 -34.26
N TRP A 197 5.46 -10.31 -35.02
CA TRP A 197 4.18 -10.21 -35.73
C TRP A 197 2.98 -10.64 -34.88
N ASN A 198 2.91 -11.93 -34.52
CA ASN A 198 1.94 -12.51 -33.60
C ASN A 198 2.52 -13.83 -33.03
N GLY A 199 2.61 -13.94 -31.72
CA GLY A 199 3.31 -15.00 -30.97
C GLY A 199 4.72 -14.61 -30.52
N ASN A 200 5.05 -14.92 -29.26
CA ASN A 200 6.31 -14.62 -28.55
C ASN A 200 6.56 -13.14 -28.21
N GLU A 201 5.77 -12.18 -28.67
CA GLU A 201 5.86 -10.79 -28.21
C GLU A 201 5.55 -10.66 -26.70
N ASP A 202 4.63 -11.48 -26.20
CA ASP A 202 4.27 -11.54 -24.78
C ASP A 202 5.40 -12.15 -23.94
N VAL A 203 6.04 -13.21 -24.43
CA VAL A 203 7.24 -13.80 -23.82
C VAL A 203 8.40 -12.79 -23.77
N ASP A 204 8.71 -12.12 -24.89
CA ASP A 204 9.75 -11.09 -24.95
C ASP A 204 9.43 -9.91 -24.02
N PHE A 205 8.18 -9.45 -23.99
CA PHE A 205 7.74 -8.40 -23.10
C PHE A 205 7.85 -8.78 -21.62
N CYS A 206 7.45 -10.00 -21.25
CA CYS A 206 7.58 -10.52 -19.89
C CYS A 206 9.06 -10.60 -19.45
N LEU A 207 9.95 -11.02 -20.34
CA LEU A 207 11.39 -11.06 -20.08
C LEU A 207 12.00 -9.66 -19.92
N LYS A 208 11.53 -8.65 -20.67
CA LYS A 208 11.92 -7.24 -20.44
C LYS A 208 11.43 -6.72 -19.10
N LEU A 209 10.20 -7.02 -18.72
CA LEU A 209 9.65 -6.65 -17.41
C LEU A 209 10.51 -7.25 -16.28
N GLU A 210 10.86 -8.53 -16.38
CA GLU A 210 11.73 -9.18 -15.41
C GLU A 210 13.14 -8.56 -15.39
N GLN A 211 13.71 -8.23 -16.55
CA GLN A 211 15.00 -7.54 -16.63
C GLN A 211 14.97 -6.14 -15.99
N ALA A 212 13.82 -5.46 -16.05
CA ALA A 212 13.57 -4.18 -15.40
C ALA A 212 13.27 -4.31 -13.89
N GLY A 213 13.30 -5.54 -13.33
CA GLY A 213 13.12 -5.81 -11.90
C GLY A 213 11.67 -6.10 -11.48
N TRP A 214 10.73 -6.15 -12.42
CA TRP A 214 9.33 -6.44 -12.13
C TRP A 214 9.07 -7.93 -11.98
N ARG A 215 8.14 -8.29 -11.09
CA ARG A 215 7.59 -9.63 -10.96
C ARG A 215 6.31 -9.75 -11.79
N LEU A 216 6.03 -10.97 -12.24
CA LEU A 216 4.81 -11.33 -12.95
C LEU A 216 4.03 -12.36 -12.13
N VAL A 217 2.73 -12.17 -12.03
CA VAL A 217 1.86 -12.99 -11.18
C VAL A 217 0.70 -13.55 -11.97
N TYR A 218 0.48 -14.85 -11.83
CA TYR A 218 -0.74 -15.52 -12.26
C TYR A 218 -1.76 -15.51 -11.11
N ARG A 219 -3.01 -15.11 -11.38
CA ARG A 219 -4.13 -15.11 -10.40
C ARG A 219 -5.24 -16.07 -10.83
N PRO A 220 -5.42 -17.23 -10.17
CA PRO A 220 -6.43 -18.21 -10.54
C PRO A 220 -7.86 -17.77 -10.28
N GLU A 221 -8.07 -16.77 -9.41
CA GLU A 221 -9.37 -16.18 -9.11
C GLU A 221 -9.89 -15.30 -10.25
N SER A 222 -8.99 -14.81 -11.12
CA SER A 222 -9.36 -14.10 -12.34
C SER A 222 -9.57 -15.12 -13.45
N VAL A 223 -10.82 -15.31 -13.91
CA VAL A 223 -11.16 -16.30 -14.93
C VAL A 223 -11.65 -15.61 -16.20
N VAL A 224 -11.15 -16.06 -17.35
CA VAL A 224 -11.58 -15.60 -18.69
C VAL A 224 -11.69 -16.82 -19.60
N VAL A 225 -12.77 -16.90 -20.38
CA VAL A 225 -12.92 -17.93 -21.41
C VAL A 225 -12.32 -17.41 -22.71
N HIS A 226 -11.47 -18.20 -23.37
CA HIS A 226 -10.79 -17.79 -24.60
C HIS A 226 -11.11 -18.80 -25.73
N HIS A 227 -11.69 -18.28 -26.81
CA HIS A 227 -12.18 -19.07 -27.95
C HIS A 227 -11.08 -19.31 -28.99
N GLU A 228 -9.87 -19.67 -28.53
CA GLU A 228 -8.68 -19.84 -29.36
C GLU A 228 -8.92 -20.79 -30.54
N SER A 229 -8.15 -20.60 -31.62
CA SER A 229 -8.21 -21.32 -32.91
C SER A 229 -9.25 -20.81 -33.90
N GLN A 230 -9.84 -19.63 -33.64
CA GLN A 230 -10.72 -18.95 -34.60
C GLN A 230 -10.05 -17.81 -35.37
N SER A 231 -8.89 -17.33 -34.90
CA SER A 231 -8.02 -16.37 -35.58
C SER A 231 -7.27 -17.06 -36.74
N GLY A 232 -7.41 -16.54 -37.97
CA GLY A 232 -7.04 -17.21 -39.22
C GLY A 232 -5.54 -17.54 -39.42
N PRO A 233 -5.17 -18.16 -40.56
CA PRO A 233 -3.82 -18.68 -40.81
C PRO A 233 -2.71 -17.60 -40.79
N GLU A 234 -3.08 -16.33 -40.98
CA GLU A 234 -2.16 -15.19 -40.96
C GLU A 234 -1.45 -15.01 -39.60
N ARG A 235 -2.05 -15.50 -38.50
CA ARG A 235 -1.42 -15.56 -37.16
C ARG A 235 -0.07 -16.30 -37.19
N PHE A 236 0.04 -17.36 -37.98
CA PHE A 236 1.24 -18.22 -38.01
C PHE A 236 2.22 -17.86 -39.14
N SER A 237 1.92 -16.82 -39.93
CA SER A 237 2.69 -16.45 -41.12
C SER A 237 4.16 -16.12 -40.85
N LYS A 238 4.50 -15.74 -39.61
CA LYS A 238 5.88 -15.40 -39.19
C LYS A 238 6.34 -16.17 -37.94
N LEU A 239 5.80 -17.38 -37.72
CA LEU A 239 6.15 -18.21 -36.56
C LEU A 239 7.66 -18.47 -36.46
N ASP A 240 8.29 -18.91 -37.55
CA ASP A 240 9.74 -19.20 -37.58
C ASP A 240 10.59 -17.95 -37.30
N HIS A 241 10.18 -16.80 -37.84
CA HIS A 241 10.83 -15.51 -37.57
C HIS A 241 10.74 -15.14 -36.09
N ASN A 242 9.55 -15.25 -35.48
CA ASN A 242 9.34 -14.94 -34.07
C ASN A 242 10.13 -15.88 -33.15
N ILE A 243 10.20 -17.19 -33.47
CA ILE A 243 11.02 -18.16 -32.74
C ILE A 243 12.50 -17.82 -32.85
N ALA A 244 13.00 -17.53 -34.06
CA ALA A 244 14.39 -17.15 -34.29
C ALA A 244 14.77 -15.86 -33.55
N LEU A 245 13.88 -14.86 -33.55
CA LEU A 245 14.08 -13.59 -32.85
C LEU A 245 14.17 -13.78 -31.34
N LEU A 246 13.21 -14.52 -30.74
CA LEU A 246 13.21 -14.83 -29.32
C LEU A 246 14.50 -15.55 -28.90
N ASN A 247 14.91 -16.57 -29.67
CA ASN A 247 16.10 -17.36 -29.37
C ASN A 247 17.39 -16.56 -29.51
N THR A 248 17.51 -15.74 -30.56
CA THR A 248 18.67 -14.86 -30.76
C THR A 248 18.83 -13.86 -29.62
N ARG A 249 17.70 -13.37 -29.07
CA ARG A 249 17.72 -12.35 -28.02
C ARG A 249 17.93 -12.94 -26.63
N TRP A 250 17.27 -14.04 -26.29
CA TRP A 250 17.11 -14.44 -24.90
C TRP A 250 17.76 -15.77 -24.53
N ARG A 251 17.91 -16.72 -25.46
CA ARG A 251 18.34 -18.10 -25.14
C ARG A 251 19.61 -18.14 -24.30
N ASP A 252 20.62 -17.33 -24.67
CA ASP A 252 21.93 -17.33 -24.01
C ASP A 252 22.04 -16.23 -22.92
N ARG A 253 20.95 -15.50 -22.65
CA ARG A 253 20.89 -14.39 -21.67
C ARG A 253 20.10 -14.73 -20.40
N ILE A 254 19.34 -15.82 -20.42
CA ILE A 254 18.49 -16.25 -19.32
C ILE A 254 18.63 -17.75 -19.08
N THR A 255 18.40 -18.18 -17.84
CA THR A 255 18.17 -19.60 -17.56
C THR A 255 16.69 -19.91 -17.76
N PRO A 256 16.29 -20.96 -18.50
CA PRO A 256 14.90 -21.39 -18.59
C PRO A 256 14.40 -21.96 -17.25
N ASP A 257 13.09 -22.13 -17.08
CA ASP A 257 12.53 -22.84 -15.92
C ASP A 257 12.77 -24.36 -16.02
N TYR A 258 12.73 -24.91 -17.23
CA TYR A 258 12.97 -26.32 -17.50
C TYR A 258 13.89 -26.54 -18.70
N TYR A 259 14.71 -27.58 -18.63
CA TYR A 259 15.37 -28.18 -19.77
C TYR A 259 14.61 -29.45 -20.19
N ARG A 260 14.48 -29.68 -21.50
CA ARG A 260 13.94 -30.93 -22.06
C ARG A 260 14.97 -31.61 -22.94
N ASP A 261 15.18 -32.89 -22.71
CA ASP A 261 15.95 -33.74 -23.60
C ASP A 261 15.11 -34.21 -24.81
N LEU A 262 15.77 -34.88 -25.75
CA LEU A 262 15.14 -35.46 -26.96
C LEU A 262 14.09 -36.54 -26.65
N ASP A 263 14.11 -37.11 -25.43
CA ASP A 263 13.13 -38.09 -24.94
C ASP A 263 11.94 -37.42 -24.23
N TRP A 264 11.80 -36.09 -24.37
CA TRP A 264 10.74 -35.26 -23.78
C TRP A 264 10.74 -35.21 -22.25
N LYS A 265 11.83 -35.64 -21.61
CA LYS A 265 11.95 -35.58 -20.16
C LYS A 265 12.29 -34.16 -19.72
N ALA A 266 11.42 -33.58 -18.91
CA ALA A 266 11.64 -32.24 -18.35
C ALA A 266 12.42 -32.32 -17.02
N VAL A 267 13.47 -31.50 -16.91
CA VAL A 267 14.26 -31.31 -15.69
C VAL A 267 14.21 -29.83 -15.33
N ALA A 268 13.82 -29.52 -14.10
CA ALA A 268 13.82 -28.13 -13.61
C ALA A 268 15.25 -27.56 -13.59
N ALA A 269 15.40 -26.32 -14.01
CA ALA A 269 16.69 -25.63 -13.93
C ALA A 269 17.12 -25.41 -12.47
N PRO A 270 18.44 -25.29 -12.20
CA PRO A 270 18.94 -25.06 -10.84
C PRO A 270 18.40 -23.79 -10.16
N ASP A 271 18.01 -22.79 -10.96
CA ASP A 271 17.45 -21.50 -10.52
C ASP A 271 15.94 -21.41 -10.73
N PHE A 272 15.23 -22.54 -10.67
CA PHE A 272 13.78 -22.66 -10.84
C PHE A 272 12.99 -21.53 -10.14
N ARG A 273 12.29 -20.70 -10.93
CA ARG A 273 11.67 -19.45 -10.44
C ARG A 273 10.16 -19.53 -10.22
N LEU A 274 9.49 -20.55 -10.74
CA LEU A 274 8.06 -20.74 -10.50
C LEU A 274 7.81 -21.06 -9.02
N ARG A 275 7.07 -20.21 -8.35
CA ARG A 275 6.75 -20.36 -6.93
C ARG A 275 5.37 -19.84 -6.62
N GLN A 276 4.73 -20.39 -5.60
CA GLN A 276 3.43 -19.91 -5.16
C GLN A 276 3.53 -18.41 -4.82
N TYR A 277 2.65 -17.62 -5.42
CA TYR A 277 2.50 -16.23 -5.07
C TYR A 277 1.77 -16.16 -3.74
N ALA A 278 2.42 -15.51 -2.78
CA ALA A 278 1.76 -14.95 -1.63
C ALA A 278 1.99 -13.44 -1.74
N PRO A 279 0.95 -12.61 -1.64
CA PRO A 279 1.13 -11.17 -1.59
C PRO A 279 2.14 -10.86 -0.47
N PRO A 280 3.14 -10.00 -0.73
CA PRO A 280 4.08 -9.64 0.29
C PRO A 280 3.28 -9.08 1.46
N ARG A 281 3.51 -9.64 2.66
CA ARG A 281 3.26 -8.90 3.90
C ARG A 281 4.29 -7.77 3.94
N LEU A 282 4.14 -6.78 3.06
CA LEU A 282 5.06 -5.68 2.71
C LEU A 282 6.38 -5.74 3.48
N ARG A 283 7.25 -6.68 3.06
CA ARG A 283 8.64 -6.69 3.48
C ARG A 283 9.36 -5.81 2.49
N PHE A 284 9.69 -4.61 2.91
CA PHE A 284 10.65 -3.77 2.20
C PHE A 284 11.98 -4.52 2.13
N GLU A 285 12.63 -4.46 0.97
CA GLU A 285 14.00 -4.91 0.83
C GLU A 285 14.83 -4.29 1.94
N ARG A 286 15.69 -5.11 2.56
CA ARG A 286 16.64 -4.67 3.56
C ARG A 286 17.48 -3.58 2.91
N ASP A 287 17.20 -2.32 3.27
CA ASP A 287 18.23 -1.31 3.29
C ASP A 287 19.46 -1.93 3.98
N VAL A 288 20.67 -1.65 3.49
CA VAL A 288 21.89 -2.12 4.15
C VAL A 288 21.89 -1.50 5.55
N ARG A 289 21.35 -2.26 6.51
CA ARG A 289 21.03 -1.73 7.83
C ARG A 289 22.32 -1.32 8.49
N LYS A 290 22.43 -0.02 8.75
CA LYS A 290 23.47 0.52 9.63
C LYS A 290 23.48 -0.32 10.91
N PRO A 291 24.65 -0.68 11.46
CA PRO A 291 24.73 -1.27 12.79
C PRO A 291 23.92 -0.44 13.80
N VAL A 292 23.39 -1.07 14.85
CA VAL A 292 22.59 -0.39 15.90
C VAL A 292 23.30 0.88 16.39
N ASP A 293 24.61 0.79 16.63
CA ASP A 293 25.43 1.89 17.14
C ASP A 293 25.65 3.04 16.14
N ALA A 294 25.38 2.81 14.85
CA ALA A 294 25.49 3.80 13.78
C ALA A 294 24.14 4.46 13.44
N GLN A 295 23.04 4.03 14.06
CA GLN A 295 21.72 4.62 13.88
C GLN A 295 21.47 5.73 14.90
N THR A 296 20.82 6.79 14.42
CA THR A 296 20.42 7.96 15.23
C THR A 296 18.94 7.89 15.57
N ALA A 297 18.53 8.63 16.60
CA ALA A 297 17.14 8.69 17.00
C ALA A 297 16.81 10.09 17.53
N SER A 298 15.56 10.49 17.35
CA SER A 298 14.99 11.66 18.00
C SER A 298 14.03 11.17 19.07
N VAL A 299 14.29 11.51 20.33
CA VAL A 299 13.38 11.22 21.44
C VAL A 299 12.52 12.44 21.70
N ILE A 300 11.22 12.32 21.47
CA ILE A 300 10.22 13.37 21.62
C ILE A 300 9.52 13.17 22.97
N VAL A 301 9.62 14.17 23.84
CA VAL A 301 9.01 14.16 25.17
C VAL A 301 7.94 15.24 25.22
N LEU A 302 6.67 14.85 25.37
CA LEU A 302 5.58 15.79 25.53
C LEU A 302 5.40 16.17 27.01
N CYS A 303 5.50 17.47 27.30
CA CYS A 303 5.49 18.03 28.64
C CYS A 303 4.24 18.91 28.85
N HIS A 304 3.51 18.69 29.94
CA HIS A 304 2.42 19.57 30.36
C HIS A 304 2.20 19.51 31.88
N ASN A 305 2.44 20.61 32.58
CA ASN A 305 2.08 20.81 34.00
C ASN A 305 2.49 19.66 34.94
N ALA A 306 3.73 19.18 34.78
CA ALA A 306 4.30 18.09 35.55
C ALA A 306 5.81 18.27 35.71
N LEU A 307 6.25 19.45 36.17
CA LEU A 307 7.66 19.82 36.26
C LEU A 307 8.52 18.75 36.96
N GLU A 308 8.08 18.24 38.12
CA GLU A 308 8.85 17.23 38.88
C GLU A 308 9.08 15.94 38.07
N TYR A 309 8.06 15.44 37.38
CA TYR A 309 8.17 14.23 36.56
C TYR A 309 8.99 14.49 35.30
N THR A 310 8.79 15.65 34.67
CA THR A 310 9.57 16.09 33.52
C THR A 310 11.07 16.15 33.85
N GLN A 311 11.42 16.65 35.04
CA GLN A 311 12.80 16.65 35.54
C GLN A 311 13.36 15.24 35.72
N LYS A 312 12.59 14.32 36.30
CA LYS A 312 12.99 12.90 36.45
C LYS A 312 13.19 12.22 35.09
N CYS A 313 12.27 12.42 34.15
CA CYS A 313 12.36 11.91 32.78
C CYS A 313 13.62 12.43 32.08
N ALA A 314 13.83 13.74 32.06
CA ALA A 314 15.00 14.35 31.43
C ALA A 314 16.33 13.90 32.07
N ALA A 315 16.38 13.80 33.40
CA ALA A 315 17.57 13.30 34.10
C ALA A 315 17.91 11.86 33.66
N SER A 316 16.90 10.99 33.56
CA SER A 316 17.08 9.61 33.09
C SER A 316 17.50 9.53 31.62
N LEU A 317 16.95 10.38 30.75
CA LEU A 317 17.36 10.47 29.35
C LEU A 317 18.82 10.90 29.21
N LEU A 318 19.24 11.90 29.99
CA LEU A 318 20.62 12.37 30.00
C LEU A 318 21.59 11.29 30.50
N ALA A 319 21.17 10.48 31.48
CA ALA A 319 21.98 9.41 32.06
C ALA A 319 22.08 8.16 31.16
N HIS A 320 20.99 7.79 30.47
CA HIS A 320 20.87 6.49 29.80
C HIS A 320 20.75 6.54 28.27
N THR A 321 20.82 7.72 27.66
CA THR A 321 20.75 7.87 26.20
C THR A 321 22.06 8.39 25.65
N ALA A 322 22.65 7.69 24.67
CA ALA A 322 23.92 8.08 24.08
C ALA A 322 23.87 9.48 23.41
N PRO A 323 24.97 10.27 23.44
CA PRO A 323 24.98 11.65 22.93
C PRO A 323 24.66 11.83 21.44
N ARG A 324 24.73 10.76 20.63
CA ARG A 324 24.39 10.77 19.20
C ARG A 324 22.90 10.98 18.92
N HIS A 325 22.05 10.74 19.92
CA HIS A 325 20.61 10.91 19.82
C HIS A 325 20.21 12.30 20.29
N GLU A 326 19.27 12.92 19.57
CA GLU A 326 18.71 14.22 19.96
C GLU A 326 17.49 14.03 20.87
N LEU A 327 17.30 14.97 21.79
CA LEU A 327 16.19 15.01 22.72
C LEU A 327 15.34 16.24 22.43
N ILE A 328 14.07 16.05 22.09
CA ILE A 328 13.13 17.12 21.74
C ILE A 328 12.05 17.17 22.80
N PHE A 329 12.04 18.21 23.62
CA PHE A 329 11.01 18.47 24.61
C PHE A 329 9.95 19.39 24.02
N VAL A 330 8.69 18.97 24.02
CA VAL A 330 7.56 19.78 23.58
C VAL A 330 6.81 20.28 24.80
N ASP A 331 6.95 21.56 25.12
CA ASP A 331 6.13 22.21 26.15
C ASP A 331 4.75 22.52 25.58
N ASN A 332 3.74 21.81 26.07
CA ASN A 332 2.37 21.89 25.58
C ASN A 332 1.57 22.96 26.35
N GLY A 333 2.10 24.18 26.42
CA GLY A 333 1.50 25.30 27.13
C GLY A 333 1.46 25.13 28.65
N SER A 334 2.61 24.78 29.27
CA SER A 334 2.67 24.61 30.73
C SER A 334 2.64 25.96 31.47
N THR A 335 2.05 25.94 32.67
CA THR A 335 1.91 27.11 33.56
C THR A 335 2.55 26.89 34.93
N ASP A 336 3.15 25.72 35.18
CA ASP A 336 3.75 25.31 36.46
C ASP A 336 5.27 25.59 36.57
N GLY A 337 5.85 26.30 35.61
CA GLY A 337 7.29 26.56 35.52
C GLY A 337 8.07 25.59 34.62
N THR A 338 7.43 24.54 34.07
CA THR A 338 8.05 23.61 33.11
C THR A 338 8.70 24.33 31.93
N ALA A 339 8.03 25.31 31.34
CA ALA A 339 8.57 26.08 30.22
C ALA A 339 9.85 26.86 30.56
N ALA A 340 9.92 27.46 31.76
CA ALA A 340 11.10 28.20 32.19
C ALA A 340 12.29 27.26 32.40
N TRP A 341 12.04 26.12 33.04
CA TRP A 341 13.04 25.08 33.27
C TRP A 341 13.56 24.47 31.95
N LEU A 342 12.70 24.21 30.96
CA LEU A 342 13.12 23.69 29.65
C LEU A 342 14.03 24.67 28.89
N ARG A 343 13.81 25.99 29.03
CA ARG A 343 14.72 27.00 28.45
C ARG A 343 16.10 26.93 29.10
N GLU A 344 16.16 26.74 30.42
CA GLU A 344 17.41 26.56 31.13
C GLU A 344 18.13 25.27 30.72
N LEU A 345 17.40 24.16 30.63
CA LEU A 345 17.95 22.87 30.20
C LEU A 345 18.62 22.97 28.81
N THR A 346 17.89 23.52 27.84
CA THR A 346 18.35 23.62 26.45
C THR A 346 19.47 24.64 26.25
N ALA A 347 19.61 25.63 27.13
CA ALA A 347 20.76 26.53 27.13
C ALA A 347 22.06 25.84 27.56
N HIS A 348 21.99 24.75 28.34
CA HIS A 348 23.16 24.05 28.90
C HIS A 348 23.43 22.68 28.26
N GLN A 349 22.53 22.18 27.41
CA GLN A 349 22.63 20.85 26.80
C GLN A 349 22.43 20.95 25.29
N GLU A 350 23.51 20.90 24.51
CA GLU A 350 23.49 21.11 23.05
C GLU A 350 22.59 20.12 22.29
N ARG A 351 22.45 18.89 22.79
CA ARG A 351 21.59 17.85 22.19
C ARG A 351 20.13 17.92 22.61
N CYS A 352 19.78 18.83 23.51
CA CYS A 352 18.41 19.06 23.95
C CYS A 352 17.81 20.22 23.18
N HIS A 353 16.62 20.02 22.64
CA HIS A 353 15.85 21.01 21.91
C HIS A 353 14.49 21.16 22.59
N ALA A 354 13.95 22.38 22.59
CA ALA A 354 12.63 22.64 23.14
C ALA A 354 11.75 23.32 22.09
N VAL A 355 10.50 22.86 21.98
CA VAL A 355 9.45 23.46 21.19
C VAL A 355 8.34 23.88 22.14
N PHE A 356 7.87 25.12 22.02
CA PHE A 356 6.90 25.69 22.95
C PHE A 356 5.59 25.99 22.23
N SER A 357 4.50 25.44 22.75
CA SER A 357 3.14 25.84 22.40
C SER A 357 2.64 26.91 23.37
N GLN A 358 1.78 27.81 22.89
CA GLN A 358 1.14 28.83 23.73
C GLN A 358 0.00 28.24 24.59
N GLU A 359 -0.60 27.15 24.12
CA GLU A 359 -1.71 26.46 24.77
C GLU A 359 -1.53 24.94 24.74
N ASN A 360 -2.37 24.23 25.50
CA ASN A 360 -2.36 22.77 25.49
C ASN A 360 -3.11 22.25 24.26
N LEU A 361 -2.34 21.76 23.28
CA LEU A 361 -2.83 21.23 22.01
C LEU A 361 -3.44 19.82 22.13
N GLY A 362 -3.33 19.18 23.30
CA GLY A 362 -3.61 17.75 23.46
C GLY A 362 -2.38 16.87 23.19
N TYR A 363 -2.57 15.56 23.38
CA TYR A 363 -1.51 14.56 23.30
C TYR A 363 -1.03 14.33 21.87
N ALA A 364 -1.95 14.08 20.94
CA ALA A 364 -1.61 13.78 19.55
C ALA A 364 -0.92 14.98 18.86
N ALA A 365 -1.53 16.17 18.92
CA ALA A 365 -0.98 17.38 18.29
C ALA A 365 0.37 17.82 18.92
N GLY A 366 0.51 17.69 20.24
CA GLY A 366 1.77 17.96 20.93
C GLY A 366 2.90 17.03 20.48
N ASN A 367 2.63 15.73 20.35
CA ASN A 367 3.60 14.77 19.82
C ASN A 367 3.91 15.02 18.33
N ASN A 368 2.90 15.33 17.52
CA ASN A 368 3.08 15.68 16.10
C ASN A 368 3.99 16.91 15.92
N LEU A 369 3.87 17.91 16.79
CA LEU A 369 4.75 19.07 16.81
C LEU A 369 6.21 18.68 17.03
N GLY A 370 6.47 17.72 17.93
CA GLY A 370 7.81 17.17 18.15
C GLY A 370 8.31 16.34 16.98
N LEU A 371 7.47 15.45 16.44
CA LEU A 371 7.77 14.61 15.27
C LEU A 371 8.16 15.45 14.06
N ALA A 372 7.50 16.60 13.86
CA ALA A 372 7.80 17.51 12.77
C ALA A 372 9.25 18.06 12.83
N HIS A 373 9.82 18.20 14.04
CA HIS A 373 11.17 18.72 14.26
C HIS A 373 12.26 17.63 14.30
N ALA A 374 11.88 16.36 14.23
CA ALA A 374 12.76 15.22 14.46
C ALA A 374 13.57 14.82 13.22
N ARG A 375 14.88 14.56 13.39
CA ARG A 375 15.86 14.27 12.31
C ARG A 375 16.50 12.88 12.34
N GLY A 376 16.40 12.12 13.44
CA GLY A 376 17.05 10.82 13.61
C GLY A 376 16.47 9.69 12.75
N ASP A 377 17.23 8.63 12.48
CA ASP A 377 16.75 7.48 11.69
C ASP A 377 15.50 6.81 12.34
N HIS A 378 15.42 6.84 13.68
CA HIS A 378 14.27 6.41 14.47
C HIS A 378 13.63 7.58 15.22
N LEU A 379 12.34 7.47 15.48
CA LEU A 379 11.54 8.47 16.19
C LEU A 379 10.98 7.82 17.44
N VAL A 380 11.11 8.44 18.61
CA VAL A 380 10.57 7.87 19.85
C VAL A 380 9.61 8.85 20.49
N LEU A 381 8.33 8.49 20.59
CA LEU A 381 7.38 9.20 21.45
C LEU A 381 7.55 8.69 22.88
N LEU A 382 7.73 9.59 23.83
CA LEU A 382 7.96 9.28 25.24
C LEU A 382 7.16 10.21 26.14
N ASN A 383 6.40 9.64 27.07
CA ASN A 383 5.70 10.45 28.06
C ASN A 383 6.67 11.07 29.07
N SER A 384 6.36 12.29 29.54
CA SER A 384 7.16 13.01 30.53
C SER A 384 7.15 12.41 31.94
N ASP A 385 6.29 11.41 32.20
CA ASP A 385 6.23 10.63 33.45
C ASP A 385 6.83 9.22 33.32
N VAL A 386 7.71 9.04 32.32
CA VAL A 386 8.55 7.84 32.16
C VAL A 386 9.97 8.12 32.62
N VAL A 387 10.55 7.13 33.29
CA VAL A 387 11.98 7.07 33.62
C VAL A 387 12.59 5.93 32.80
N VAL A 388 13.46 6.31 31.86
CA VAL A 388 14.17 5.34 31.02
C VAL A 388 15.31 4.69 31.81
N THR A 389 15.75 3.51 31.38
CA THR A 389 16.76 2.71 32.08
C THR A 389 17.96 2.45 31.17
N PRO A 390 19.07 1.89 31.68
CA PRO A 390 20.23 1.62 30.85
C PRO A 390 19.91 0.75 29.61
N ASP A 391 20.53 1.11 28.48
CA ASP A 391 20.45 0.40 27.19
C ASP A 391 19.03 0.38 26.56
N TRP A 392 18.08 1.17 27.07
CA TRP A 392 16.68 1.15 26.63
C TRP A 392 16.54 1.41 25.12
N LEU A 393 17.19 2.46 24.62
CA LEU A 393 17.04 2.90 23.24
C LEU A 393 17.75 1.95 22.28
N GLU A 394 18.93 1.46 22.65
CA GLU A 394 19.65 0.43 21.90
C GLU A 394 18.81 -0.84 21.75
N ARG A 395 18.10 -1.27 22.80
CA ARG A 395 17.20 -2.43 22.75
C ARG A 395 15.99 -2.19 21.86
N LEU A 396 15.35 -1.02 21.94
CA LEU A 396 14.26 -0.66 21.02
C LEU A 396 14.73 -0.63 19.56
N ILE A 397 15.91 -0.03 19.27
CA ILE A 397 16.48 0.02 17.92
C ILE A 397 16.84 -1.39 17.43
N ALA A 398 17.32 -2.27 18.30
CA ALA A 398 17.61 -3.66 17.97
C ALA A 398 16.34 -4.42 17.58
N ALA A 399 15.26 -4.31 18.35
CA ALA A 399 13.95 -4.86 18.01
C ALA A 399 13.38 -4.26 16.71
N ALA A 400 13.61 -2.96 16.46
CA ALA A 400 13.25 -2.29 15.20
C ALA A 400 14.06 -2.79 13.99
N GLN A 401 15.14 -3.55 14.21
CA GLN A 401 15.78 -4.34 13.15
C GLN A 401 14.95 -5.56 12.75
N HIS A 402 13.76 -5.82 13.29
CA HIS A 402 12.88 -6.80 12.65
C HIS A 402 12.41 -6.26 11.27
N PRO A 403 12.47 -7.02 10.16
CA PRO A 403 12.12 -6.53 8.82
C PRO A 403 10.71 -5.95 8.68
N GLN A 404 9.78 -6.42 9.51
CA GLN A 404 8.39 -5.99 9.49
C GLN A 404 8.04 -5.05 10.63
N ALA A 405 8.98 -4.74 11.54
CA ALA A 405 8.70 -3.75 12.58
C ALA A 405 8.44 -2.38 11.94
N GLY A 406 7.35 -1.74 12.32
CA GLY A 406 7.10 -0.32 12.10
C GLY A 406 7.08 0.45 13.42
N VAL A 407 6.51 -0.16 14.45
CA VAL A 407 6.42 0.35 15.82
C VAL A 407 7.02 -0.66 16.80
N VAL A 408 7.78 -0.18 17.78
CA VAL A 408 8.32 -1.00 18.88
C VAL A 408 8.09 -0.30 20.21
N GLY A 409 7.57 -1.00 21.21
CA GLY A 409 7.44 -0.50 22.58
C GLY A 409 8.15 -1.35 23.62
N PRO A 410 8.58 -0.77 24.75
CA PRO A 410 9.17 -1.51 25.86
C PRO A 410 8.08 -2.15 26.75
N VAL A 411 8.50 -3.02 27.66
CA VAL A 411 7.70 -3.40 28.83
C VAL A 411 7.83 -2.38 29.96
N THR A 412 6.84 -2.34 30.85
CA THR A 412 6.79 -1.37 31.97
C THR A 412 6.09 -1.92 33.22
N ASN A 413 6.18 -1.23 34.34
CA ASN A 413 5.47 -1.54 35.58
C ASN A 413 3.98 -1.15 35.55
N SER A 414 3.60 -0.12 34.79
CA SER A 414 2.28 0.50 34.91
C SER A 414 1.65 0.84 33.56
N ILE A 415 0.85 -0.09 33.02
CA ILE A 415 -0.03 0.14 31.88
C ILE A 415 -1.14 -0.94 31.81
N THR A 416 -2.07 -0.86 30.88
CA THR A 416 -2.98 -1.97 30.53
C THR A 416 -2.39 -2.83 29.41
N GLY A 417 -2.73 -4.11 29.38
CA GLY A 417 -2.34 -5.01 28.30
C GLY A 417 -0.93 -5.60 28.41
N PRO A 418 -0.41 -6.18 27.31
CA PRO A 418 0.73 -7.10 27.33
C PRO A 418 2.08 -6.44 27.68
N GLN A 419 2.21 -5.12 27.59
CA GLN A 419 3.44 -4.40 27.97
C GLN A 419 3.64 -4.31 29.49
N LYS A 420 2.61 -4.56 30.31
CA LYS A 420 2.76 -4.53 31.76
C LYS A 420 3.42 -5.81 32.29
N LEU A 421 4.50 -5.67 33.04
CA LEU A 421 5.05 -6.74 33.85
C LEU A 421 4.17 -6.99 35.08
N ALA A 422 3.92 -8.27 35.37
CA ALA A 422 3.09 -8.66 36.51
C ALA A 422 3.72 -8.28 37.86
N GLN A 423 5.06 -8.31 37.95
CA GLN A 423 5.81 -8.00 39.16
C GLN A 423 7.11 -7.29 38.79
N VAL A 424 7.52 -6.34 39.63
CA VAL A 424 8.80 -5.63 39.52
C VAL A 424 9.50 -5.61 40.88
N GLY A 425 10.83 -5.73 40.87
CA GLY A 425 11.65 -5.91 42.05
C GLY A 425 12.53 -4.70 42.37
N TYR A 426 11.93 -3.52 42.50
CA TYR A 426 12.58 -2.28 42.92
C TYR A 426 11.60 -1.36 43.65
N ASP A 427 12.10 -0.33 44.32
CA ASP A 427 11.24 0.66 44.97
C ASP A 427 10.67 1.63 43.93
N GLN A 428 9.36 1.54 43.67
CA GLN A 428 8.69 2.34 42.65
C GLN A 428 8.48 3.81 43.05
N GLU A 429 8.61 4.17 44.33
CA GLU A 429 8.48 5.56 44.78
C GLU A 429 9.82 6.29 44.73
N SER A 430 10.86 5.69 45.30
CA SER A 430 12.21 6.27 45.32
C SER A 430 13.05 5.96 44.08
N LEU A 431 12.60 5.01 43.24
CA LEU A 431 13.33 4.43 42.10
C LEU A 431 14.62 3.72 42.50
N ARG A 432 14.81 3.44 43.80
CA ARG A 432 15.98 2.71 44.27
C ARG A 432 16.00 1.31 43.66
N ASP A 433 17.17 0.92 43.16
CA ASP A 433 17.42 -0.38 42.53
C ASP A 433 16.76 -0.56 41.13
N LEU A 434 16.18 0.50 40.54
CA LEU A 434 15.56 0.48 39.20
C LEU A 434 16.54 -0.01 38.10
N ASP A 435 17.71 0.59 38.00
CA ASP A 435 18.71 0.24 36.97
C ASP A 435 19.17 -1.21 37.09
N PHE A 436 19.35 -1.69 38.32
CA PHE A 436 19.73 -3.07 38.58
C PHE A 436 18.64 -4.04 38.13
N PHE A 437 17.38 -3.76 38.49
CA PHE A 437 16.23 -4.54 38.04
C PHE A 437 16.14 -4.55 36.51
N ALA A 438 16.26 -3.38 35.86
CA ALA A 438 16.12 -3.26 34.41
C ALA A 438 17.19 -4.04 33.65
N ARG A 439 18.45 -4.01 34.10
CA ARG A 439 19.54 -4.81 33.52
C ARG A 439 19.28 -6.31 33.67
N MET A 440 18.93 -6.75 34.88
CA MET A 440 18.64 -8.17 35.14
C MET A 440 17.46 -8.67 34.31
N HIS A 441 16.40 -7.87 34.20
CA HIS A 441 15.24 -8.19 33.37
C HIS A 441 15.64 -8.27 31.89
N GLY A 442 16.31 -7.24 31.38
CA GLY A 442 16.72 -7.19 29.98
C GLY A 442 17.70 -8.29 29.58
N ASP A 443 18.55 -8.76 30.49
CA ASP A 443 19.41 -9.91 30.23
C ASP A 443 18.63 -11.24 30.21
N SER A 444 17.62 -11.38 31.08
CA SER A 444 16.77 -12.56 31.12
C SER A 444 15.85 -12.72 29.89
N CYS A 445 15.48 -11.60 29.26
CA CYS A 445 14.57 -11.56 28.12
C CYS A 445 15.26 -11.26 26.78
N ARG A 446 16.59 -11.17 26.75
CA ARG A 446 17.37 -10.68 25.59
C ARG A 446 16.91 -11.25 24.25
N GLY A 447 16.56 -10.37 23.32
CA GLY A 447 16.12 -10.73 21.96
C GLY A 447 14.73 -11.37 21.87
N GLN A 448 13.94 -11.34 22.93
CA GLN A 448 12.55 -11.80 22.92
C GLN A 448 11.64 -10.65 22.46
N ASP A 449 11.48 -10.50 21.15
CA ASP A 449 10.52 -9.55 20.58
C ASP A 449 9.19 -10.24 20.33
N GLU A 450 8.10 -9.65 20.83
CA GLU A 450 6.75 -10.22 20.71
C GLU A 450 5.87 -9.38 19.79
N PRO A 451 5.25 -9.97 18.74
CA PRO A 451 4.25 -9.28 17.94
C PRO A 451 3.05 -8.85 18.78
N ALA A 452 2.63 -7.61 18.62
CA ALA A 452 1.45 -7.07 19.27
C ALA A 452 0.53 -6.41 18.25
N LEU A 453 -0.77 -6.44 18.52
CA LEU A 453 -1.73 -5.64 17.76
C LEU A 453 -1.61 -4.16 18.15
N TRP A 454 -1.39 -3.90 19.45
CA TRP A 454 -1.31 -2.57 20.02
C TRP A 454 -0.01 -2.41 20.82
N VAL A 455 0.67 -1.29 20.60
CA VAL A 455 1.71 -0.77 21.49
C VAL A 455 1.18 0.52 22.06
N VAL A 456 1.15 0.61 23.39
CA VAL A 456 0.59 1.74 24.13
C VAL A 456 1.54 2.94 24.07
N GLY A 457 0.99 4.13 23.85
CA GLY A 457 1.72 5.36 23.53
C GLY A 457 2.66 5.93 24.60
N PHE A 458 2.82 5.32 25.78
CA PHE A 458 3.70 5.85 26.82
C PHE A 458 5.19 5.87 26.40
N CYS A 459 5.58 4.94 25.54
CA CYS A 459 6.90 4.85 24.93
C CYS A 459 6.81 4.04 23.64
N MET A 460 7.03 4.69 22.50
CA MET A 460 6.92 4.08 21.18
C MET A 460 8.06 4.53 20.28
N LEU A 461 8.92 3.59 19.87
CA LEU A 461 9.82 3.78 18.74
C LEU A 461 9.05 3.54 17.43
N ILE A 462 9.15 4.49 16.50
CA ILE A 462 8.53 4.54 15.20
C ILE A 462 9.65 4.64 14.16
N LYS A 463 9.63 3.77 13.14
CA LYS A 463 10.57 3.91 12.03
C LYS A 463 10.19 5.10 11.15
N ARG A 464 11.18 5.84 10.67
CA ARG A 464 10.94 7.04 9.85
C ARG A 464 10.21 6.74 8.53
N ASP A 465 10.47 5.58 7.91
CA ASP A 465 9.79 5.13 6.69
C ASP A 465 8.30 4.85 6.91
N LEU A 466 7.91 4.36 8.10
CA LEU A 466 6.52 4.23 8.49
C LEU A 466 5.85 5.61 8.60
N LEU A 467 6.48 6.58 9.26
CA LEU A 467 5.91 7.92 9.44
C LEU A 467 5.62 8.61 8.09
N ALA A 468 6.51 8.44 7.11
CA ALA A 468 6.30 8.95 5.75
C ALA A 468 5.06 8.34 5.06
N ARG A 469 4.62 7.17 5.51
CA ARG A 469 3.51 6.42 4.90
C ARG A 469 2.16 6.65 5.57
N ILE A 470 2.13 6.79 6.89
CA ILE A 470 0.88 6.91 7.66
C ILE A 470 0.69 8.28 8.31
N GLY A 471 1.72 9.11 8.33
CA GLY A 471 1.68 10.40 9.01
C GLY A 471 1.85 10.27 10.53
N GLY A 472 1.50 11.32 11.27
CA GLY A 472 1.53 11.39 12.73
C GLY A 472 0.35 10.73 13.44
N LEU A 473 0.14 11.12 14.70
CA LEU A 473 -1.04 10.77 15.48
C LEU A 473 -2.24 11.60 14.99
N ASP A 474 -3.44 11.03 15.07
CA ASP A 474 -4.67 11.74 14.71
C ASP A 474 -5.05 12.73 15.81
N GLU A 475 -5.06 14.01 15.48
CA GLU A 475 -5.25 15.11 16.44
C GLU A 475 -6.67 15.17 17.01
N ARG A 476 -7.64 14.49 16.38
CA ARG A 476 -9.03 14.41 16.87
C ARG A 476 -9.16 13.70 18.20
N PHE A 477 -8.20 12.84 18.56
CA PHE A 477 -8.16 12.18 19.88
C PHE A 477 -7.76 13.14 21.03
N GLY A 478 -7.45 14.40 20.74
CA GLY A 478 -7.31 15.45 21.75
C GLY A 478 -6.33 15.08 22.87
N ARG A 479 -6.82 14.95 24.11
CA ARG A 479 -5.99 14.77 25.32
C ARG A 479 -5.46 13.35 25.54
N GLY A 480 -5.72 12.42 24.63
CA GLY A 480 -5.20 11.04 24.64
C GLY A 480 -6.29 9.98 24.87
N ASN A 481 -5.93 8.71 24.74
CA ASN A 481 -6.78 7.53 24.52
C ASN A 481 -7.16 7.31 23.04
N PHE A 482 -6.90 6.08 22.56
CA PHE A 482 -7.17 5.56 21.21
C PHE A 482 -6.30 6.12 20.07
N GLU A 483 -5.51 7.18 20.29
CA GLU A 483 -4.56 7.68 19.28
C GLU A 483 -3.46 6.67 18.95
N ASP A 484 -2.98 5.95 19.97
CA ASP A 484 -1.97 4.89 19.83
C ASP A 484 -2.55 3.65 19.17
N THR A 485 -3.79 3.32 19.49
CA THR A 485 -4.58 2.23 18.90
C THR A 485 -4.84 2.51 17.42
N ASP A 486 -5.27 3.73 17.08
CA ASP A 486 -5.40 4.20 15.70
C ASP A 486 -4.07 4.14 14.95
N PHE A 487 -2.99 4.64 15.55
CA PHE A 487 -1.67 4.64 14.93
C PHE A 487 -1.15 3.22 14.67
N CYS A 488 -1.34 2.30 15.63
CA CYS A 488 -1.00 0.89 15.47
C CYS A 488 -1.86 0.21 14.40
N LEU A 489 -3.15 0.54 14.30
CA LEU A 489 -4.01 -0.01 13.25
C LEU A 489 -3.58 0.48 11.87
N ARG A 490 -3.30 1.78 11.71
CA ARG A 490 -2.73 2.34 10.47
C ARG A 490 -1.39 1.72 10.12
N THR A 491 -0.54 1.45 11.13
CA THR A 491 0.73 0.73 10.96
C THR A 491 0.49 -0.66 10.36
N PHE A 492 -0.47 -1.41 10.91
CA PHE A 492 -0.84 -2.73 10.41
C PHE A 492 -1.39 -2.69 8.98
N LEU A 493 -2.32 -1.78 8.68
CA LEU A 493 -2.91 -1.62 7.35
C LEU A 493 -1.90 -1.13 6.31
N ALA A 494 -0.86 -0.41 6.74
CA ALA A 494 0.28 -0.03 5.92
C ALA A 494 1.30 -1.17 5.73
N GLY A 495 1.02 -2.36 6.25
CA GLY A 495 1.83 -3.57 6.05
C GLY A 495 2.99 -3.77 7.03
N TYR A 496 3.04 -2.98 8.10
CA TYR A 496 4.02 -3.12 9.18
C TYR A 496 3.44 -3.88 10.38
N GLN A 497 4.29 -4.24 11.33
CA GLN A 497 3.96 -4.88 12.60
C GLN A 497 4.36 -3.99 13.77
N CYS A 498 3.57 -4.06 14.83
CA CYS A 498 3.96 -3.55 16.13
C CYS A 498 4.63 -4.67 16.93
N LEU A 499 5.73 -4.36 17.62
CA LEU A 499 6.46 -5.31 18.46
C LEU A 499 6.59 -4.78 19.89
N ILE A 500 6.61 -5.70 20.86
CA ILE A 500 7.01 -5.44 22.24
C ILE A 500 8.42 -5.99 22.42
N ALA A 501 9.37 -5.12 22.70
CA ALA A 501 10.72 -5.50 23.08
C ALA A 501 10.71 -5.96 24.54
N ARG A 502 10.58 -7.28 24.78
CA ARG A 502 10.47 -7.84 26.14
C ARG A 502 11.74 -7.63 26.96
N ASP A 503 12.85 -7.36 26.30
CA ASP A 503 14.13 -7.14 26.95
C ASP A 503 14.40 -5.67 27.30
N CYS A 504 13.50 -4.76 26.91
CA CYS A 504 13.58 -3.34 27.23
C CYS A 504 12.56 -2.97 28.31
N PHE A 505 13.03 -2.57 29.49
CA PHE A 505 12.17 -2.13 30.58
C PHE A 505 12.30 -0.62 30.84
N VAL A 506 11.17 0.07 31.01
CA VAL A 506 11.14 1.46 31.50
C VAL A 506 10.12 1.61 32.62
N HIS A 507 10.38 2.53 33.57
CA HIS A 507 9.43 2.84 34.63
C HIS A 507 8.44 3.89 34.16
N HIS A 508 7.14 3.68 34.42
CA HIS A 508 6.07 4.63 34.12
C HIS A 508 5.30 4.92 35.41
N PHE A 509 5.21 6.19 35.80
CA PHE A 509 4.50 6.61 37.01
C PHE A 509 2.97 6.54 36.89
N GLY A 510 2.45 6.49 35.66
CA GLY A 510 1.05 6.25 35.32
C GLY A 510 0.15 7.47 35.47
N SER A 511 -0.40 7.95 34.34
CA SER A 511 -1.50 8.93 34.25
C SER A 511 -1.33 10.18 35.11
N ARG A 512 -0.09 10.65 35.33
CA ARG A 512 0.19 11.82 36.17
C ARG A 512 -0.29 13.11 35.52
N SER A 513 -0.15 13.23 34.20
CA SER A 513 -0.66 14.37 33.42
C SER A 513 -2.20 14.44 33.42
N PHE A 514 -2.89 13.28 33.36
CA PHE A 514 -4.37 13.21 33.49
C PHE A 514 -4.83 13.63 34.89
N THR A 515 -4.10 13.19 35.93
CA THR A 515 -4.38 13.53 37.32
C THR A 515 -4.14 15.02 37.59
N ALA A 516 -3.04 15.58 37.10
CA ALA A 516 -2.70 17.00 37.23
C ALA A 516 -3.71 17.91 36.49
N ALA A 517 -4.18 17.47 35.32
CA ALA A 517 -5.17 18.20 34.53
C ALA A 517 -6.64 17.98 34.97
N LYS A 518 -6.90 17.20 36.04
CA LYS A 518 -8.25 16.84 36.52
C LYS A 518 -9.18 16.32 35.42
N VAL A 519 -8.64 15.56 34.47
CA VAL A 519 -9.41 15.03 33.34
C VAL A 519 -10.25 13.85 33.83
N ASP A 520 -11.55 13.86 33.53
CA ASP A 520 -12.40 12.69 33.72
C ASP A 520 -11.99 11.62 32.71
N TYR A 521 -11.21 10.65 33.19
CA TYR A 521 -10.64 9.58 32.38
C TYR A 521 -11.70 8.75 31.67
N ARG A 522 -12.85 8.52 32.31
CA ARG A 522 -13.92 7.70 31.73
C ARG A 522 -14.65 8.47 30.63
N ALA A 523 -14.93 9.76 30.86
CA ALA A 523 -15.51 10.61 29.84
C ALA A 523 -14.57 10.77 28.62
N SER A 524 -13.25 10.90 28.86
CA SER A 524 -12.24 10.96 27.79
C SER A 524 -12.21 9.68 26.95
N LEU A 525 -12.26 8.52 27.60
CA LEU A 525 -12.34 7.22 26.91
C LEU A 525 -13.61 7.09 26.06
N GLU A 526 -14.77 7.45 26.61
CA GLU A 526 -16.05 7.37 25.90
C GLU A 526 -16.05 8.32 24.70
N GLN A 527 -15.61 9.57 24.86
CA GLN A 527 -15.50 10.55 23.78
C GLN A 527 -14.55 10.07 22.67
N ASN A 528 -13.36 9.60 23.02
CA ASN A 528 -12.38 9.18 22.02
C ASN A 528 -12.72 7.83 21.39
N TRP A 529 -13.49 6.99 22.07
CA TRP A 529 -14.09 5.82 21.45
C TRP A 529 -15.07 6.22 20.33
N GLU A 530 -15.85 7.30 20.49
CA GLU A 530 -16.69 7.81 19.41
C GLU A 530 -15.87 8.27 18.20
N VAL A 531 -14.75 8.96 18.43
CA VAL A 531 -13.81 9.35 17.36
C VAL A 531 -13.26 8.11 16.65
N PHE A 532 -12.84 7.09 17.42
CA PHE A 532 -12.32 5.83 16.87
C PHE A 532 -13.41 5.09 16.07
N LYS A 533 -14.63 4.99 16.59
CA LYS A 533 -15.76 4.37 15.90
C LYS A 533 -16.10 5.09 14.61
N GLN A 534 -16.10 6.42 14.62
CA GLN A 534 -16.37 7.21 13.42
C GLN A 534 -15.29 6.96 12.36
N LYS A 535 -14.01 7.04 12.75
CA LYS A 535 -12.88 6.83 11.84
C LYS A 535 -12.88 5.43 11.21
N TRP A 536 -13.16 4.41 12.02
CA TRP A 536 -13.07 3.01 11.61
C TRP A 536 -14.42 2.36 11.31
N ARG A 537 -15.49 3.16 11.26
CA ARG A 537 -16.86 2.75 10.90
C ARG A 537 -17.40 1.59 11.74
N ILE A 538 -17.05 1.61 13.02
CA ILE A 538 -17.54 0.62 13.98
C ILE A 538 -18.98 1.02 14.36
N PRO A 539 -19.94 0.07 14.38
CA PRO A 539 -21.33 0.39 14.71
C PRO A 539 -21.46 1.10 16.06
N GLN A 540 -22.33 2.12 16.10
CA GLN A 540 -22.51 2.98 17.28
C GLN A 540 -22.86 2.22 18.58
N ALA A 541 -23.55 1.08 18.45
CA ALA A 541 -23.93 0.24 19.58
C ALA A 541 -22.77 -0.51 20.25
N VAL A 542 -21.59 -0.56 19.62
CA VAL A 542 -20.42 -1.27 20.16
C VAL A 542 -19.73 -0.39 21.20
N GLY A 543 -19.65 -0.86 22.44
CA GLY A 543 -18.88 -0.21 23.50
C GLY A 543 -17.38 -0.53 23.43
N TYR A 544 -16.52 0.31 24.00
CA TYR A 544 -15.06 0.12 23.92
C TYR A 544 -14.52 -1.15 24.60
N GLU A 545 -15.28 -1.73 25.54
CA GLU A 545 -14.92 -3.02 26.17
C GLU A 545 -15.34 -4.24 25.32
N GLN A 546 -16.12 -4.04 24.26
CA GLN A 546 -16.63 -5.10 23.41
C GLN A 546 -15.68 -5.37 22.24
N LYS A 547 -15.67 -6.62 21.77
CA LYS A 547 -14.97 -6.97 20.53
C LYS A 547 -15.67 -6.29 19.35
N PHE A 548 -14.89 -5.72 18.46
CA PHE A 548 -15.36 -5.16 17.19
C PHE A 548 -14.74 -5.93 16.02
N ASP A 549 -15.37 -5.78 14.85
CA ASP A 549 -14.99 -6.46 13.63
C ASP A 549 -13.72 -5.84 13.03
N LEU A 550 -12.57 -6.35 13.47
CA LEU A 550 -11.27 -6.00 12.88
C LEU A 550 -11.12 -6.51 11.45
N GLU A 551 -11.84 -7.57 11.05
CA GLU A 551 -11.69 -8.17 9.73
C GLU A 551 -12.20 -7.22 8.65
N SER A 552 -13.36 -6.59 8.83
CA SER A 552 -13.86 -5.59 7.88
C SER A 552 -12.94 -4.38 7.75
N ILE A 553 -12.31 -3.92 8.84
CA ILE A 553 -11.33 -2.84 8.80
C ILE A 553 -10.09 -3.27 8.00
N VAL A 554 -9.60 -4.49 8.22
CA VAL A 554 -8.44 -5.04 7.50
C VAL A 554 -8.74 -5.22 6.01
N VAL A 555 -9.94 -5.70 5.67
CA VAL A 555 -10.39 -5.83 4.27
C VAL A 555 -10.54 -4.48 3.59
N ALA A 556 -11.02 -3.45 4.31
CA ALA A 556 -11.13 -2.09 3.78
C ALA A 556 -9.76 -1.45 3.49
N GLY A 557 -8.71 -1.88 4.20
CA GLY A 557 -7.33 -1.48 3.94
C GLY A 557 -7.00 -0.04 4.33
N PHE A 558 -5.81 0.41 3.96
CA PHE A 558 -5.34 1.77 4.22
C PHE A 558 -5.72 2.72 3.08
N HIS A 559 -6.46 3.80 3.38
CA HIS A 559 -6.77 4.86 2.42
C HIS A 559 -6.02 6.15 2.78
N PRO A 560 -5.05 6.61 1.97
CA PRO A 560 -4.22 7.78 2.32
C PRO A 560 -5.01 9.03 2.65
N VAL A 561 -6.10 9.34 1.94
CA VAL A 561 -6.89 10.57 2.24
C VAL A 561 -7.61 10.50 3.59
N LEU A 562 -8.02 9.30 4.01
CA LEU A 562 -8.84 9.12 5.20
C LEU A 562 -7.99 8.84 6.44
N HIS A 563 -6.82 8.22 6.24
CA HIS A 563 -6.02 7.65 7.31
C HIS A 563 -4.63 8.30 7.44
N PHE A 564 -4.14 9.05 6.45
CA PHE A 564 -2.87 9.75 6.59
C PHE A 564 -3.03 11.01 7.44
N GLU A 565 -2.24 11.13 8.52
CA GLU A 565 -2.29 12.28 9.41
C GLU A 565 -1.07 13.20 9.16
N PRO A 566 -1.20 14.31 8.43
CA PRO A 566 -0.06 15.16 8.13
C PRO A 566 0.53 15.76 9.42
N LEU A 567 1.86 15.78 9.51
CA LEU A 567 2.53 16.53 10.56
C LEU A 567 2.35 18.04 10.34
N PRO A 568 2.32 18.85 11.41
CA PRO A 568 2.35 20.31 11.28
C PRO A 568 3.60 20.73 10.49
N ARG A 569 3.47 21.80 9.69
CA ARG A 569 4.56 22.30 8.82
C ARG A 569 5.81 22.61 9.65
N ALA A 570 6.76 21.70 9.69
CA ALA A 570 8.13 22.00 10.07
C ALA A 570 8.84 22.74 8.93
N ARG A 571 9.83 23.57 9.28
CA ARG A 571 10.67 24.24 8.28
C ARG A 571 11.32 23.20 7.36
N GLY A 572 11.02 23.24 6.07
CA GLY A 572 11.79 22.55 5.03
C GLY A 572 11.22 21.23 4.48
N VAL A 573 10.00 20.82 4.84
CA VAL A 573 9.31 19.71 4.16
C VAL A 573 8.13 20.25 3.37
N THR A 574 8.30 20.38 2.06
CA THR A 574 7.20 20.64 1.14
C THR A 574 6.44 19.32 0.95
N PRO A 575 5.12 19.25 1.21
CA PRO A 575 4.36 18.06 0.83
C PRO A 575 4.53 17.84 -0.66
N ILE A 576 4.75 16.58 -1.06
CA ILE A 576 4.81 16.24 -2.49
C ILE A 576 3.45 16.60 -3.07
N GLU A 577 3.45 17.53 -4.02
CA GLU A 577 2.24 17.93 -4.73
C GLU A 577 1.63 16.68 -5.40
N PRO A 578 0.39 16.30 -5.05
CA PRO A 578 -0.27 15.18 -5.70
C PRO A 578 -0.36 15.45 -7.20
N THR A 579 -0.10 14.44 -8.01
CA THR A 579 -0.21 14.59 -9.46
C THR A 579 -1.66 14.92 -9.84
N SER A 580 -1.87 15.53 -11.02
CA SER A 580 -3.23 15.69 -11.56
C SER A 580 -4.00 14.36 -11.61
N HIS A 581 -3.29 13.24 -11.80
CA HIS A 581 -3.87 11.90 -11.75
C HIS A 581 -4.34 11.54 -10.33
N ASP A 582 -3.52 11.76 -9.31
CA ASP A 582 -3.89 11.51 -7.91
C ASP A 582 -5.13 12.29 -7.49
N LEU A 583 -5.24 13.55 -7.91
CA LEU A 583 -6.39 14.40 -7.59
C LEU A 583 -7.66 13.92 -8.31
N ALA A 584 -7.56 13.54 -9.59
CA ALA A 584 -8.68 12.97 -10.34
C ALA A 584 -9.14 11.61 -9.80
N ARG A 585 -8.21 10.77 -9.31
CA ARG A 585 -8.53 9.51 -8.62
C ARG A 585 -9.28 9.78 -7.31
N ARG A 586 -8.77 10.69 -6.49
CA ARG A 586 -9.41 11.09 -5.23
C ARG A 586 -10.82 11.65 -5.48
N LEU A 587 -11.01 12.48 -6.49
CA LEU A 587 -12.33 12.98 -6.85
C LEU A 587 -13.35 11.85 -7.07
N ARG A 588 -12.99 10.82 -7.85
CA ARG A 588 -13.84 9.64 -8.09
C ARG A 588 -14.05 8.80 -6.83
N GLU A 589 -13.04 8.72 -5.97
CA GLU A 589 -13.15 8.07 -4.65
C GLU A 589 -14.21 8.76 -3.80
N GLY A 590 -14.18 10.09 -3.74
CA GLY A 590 -15.20 10.90 -3.05
C GLY A 590 -16.60 10.69 -3.62
N GLU A 591 -16.76 10.67 -4.94
CA GLU A 591 -18.06 10.41 -5.60
C GLU A 591 -18.60 9.01 -5.32
N SER A 592 -17.74 8.00 -5.29
CA SER A 592 -18.15 6.63 -4.91
C SER A 592 -18.55 6.57 -3.45
N MET A 593 -17.77 7.18 -2.56
CA MET A 593 -18.09 7.25 -1.13
C MET A 593 -19.45 7.90 -0.92
N PHE A 594 -19.73 9.03 -1.58
CA PHE A 594 -21.01 9.70 -1.47
C PHE A 594 -22.18 8.80 -1.92
N ARG A 595 -22.05 8.11 -3.07
CA ARG A 595 -23.07 7.16 -3.56
C ARG A 595 -23.32 5.98 -2.62
N ASP A 596 -22.29 5.53 -1.91
CA ASP A 596 -22.37 4.45 -0.93
C ASP A 596 -22.94 4.94 0.43
N GLY A 597 -23.45 6.17 0.51
CA GLY A 597 -23.97 6.77 1.75
C GLY A 597 -22.87 7.20 2.73
N ARG A 598 -21.61 7.32 2.27
CA ARG A 598 -20.45 7.72 3.07
C ARG A 598 -20.17 9.21 2.91
N ALA A 599 -21.16 10.05 3.20
CA ALA A 599 -21.08 11.49 2.96
C ALA A 599 -19.88 12.17 3.69
N ASP A 600 -19.56 11.76 4.91
CA ASP A 600 -18.43 12.31 5.68
C ASP A 600 -17.07 12.01 5.01
N ASP A 601 -16.84 10.77 4.59
CA ASP A 601 -15.61 10.38 3.90
C ASP A 601 -15.49 11.07 2.54
N ALA A 602 -16.63 11.19 1.83
CA ALA A 602 -16.70 11.89 0.56
C ALA A 602 -16.33 13.36 0.72
N GLU A 603 -16.88 14.05 1.73
CA GLU A 603 -16.49 15.43 2.07
C GLU A 603 -14.98 15.53 2.28
N ALA A 604 -14.38 14.67 3.10
CA ALA A 604 -12.94 14.71 3.39
C ALA A 604 -12.11 14.58 2.10
N VAL A 605 -12.54 13.70 1.20
CA VAL A 605 -11.89 13.49 -0.09
C VAL A 605 -12.04 14.68 -1.03
N PHE A 606 -13.24 15.26 -1.14
CA PHE A 606 -13.48 16.45 -1.96
C PHE A 606 -12.72 17.67 -1.46
N ARG A 607 -12.67 17.89 -0.14
CA ARG A 607 -11.85 18.95 0.46
C ARG A 607 -10.36 18.76 0.17
N HIS A 608 -9.86 17.52 0.25
CA HIS A 608 -8.47 17.23 -0.12
C HIS A 608 -8.19 17.61 -1.58
N VAL A 609 -9.09 17.28 -2.51
CA VAL A 609 -8.92 17.65 -3.92
C VAL A 609 -8.88 19.18 -4.09
N LEU A 610 -9.84 19.89 -3.48
CA LEU A 610 -9.94 21.35 -3.54
C LEU A 610 -8.76 22.07 -2.89
N GLN A 611 -8.09 21.45 -1.91
CA GLN A 611 -6.87 22.00 -1.31
C GLN A 611 -5.73 22.16 -2.34
N TRP A 612 -5.66 21.27 -3.33
CA TRP A 612 -4.62 21.25 -4.37
C TRP A 612 -5.10 21.80 -5.71
N ARG A 613 -6.41 21.74 -5.97
CA ARG A 613 -7.09 22.27 -7.17
C ARG A 613 -8.35 23.01 -6.74
N ALA A 614 -8.19 24.24 -6.28
CA ALA A 614 -9.29 25.05 -5.75
C ALA A 614 -10.39 25.34 -6.78
N ASP A 615 -10.05 25.28 -8.06
CA ASP A 615 -10.93 25.52 -9.20
C ASP A 615 -11.60 24.25 -9.76
N GLU A 616 -11.51 23.09 -9.07
CA GLU A 616 -12.08 21.82 -9.53
C GLU A 616 -13.61 21.75 -9.31
N PRO A 617 -14.46 21.97 -10.33
CA PRO A 617 -15.90 22.17 -10.13
C PRO A 617 -16.61 20.89 -9.66
N ALA A 618 -16.12 19.73 -10.08
CA ALA A 618 -16.68 18.45 -9.67
C ALA A 618 -16.44 18.17 -8.18
N ALA A 619 -15.26 18.54 -7.66
CA ALA A 619 -14.94 18.42 -6.24
C ALA A 619 -15.79 19.39 -5.41
N ALA A 620 -15.98 20.62 -5.88
CA ALA A 620 -16.82 21.61 -5.20
C ALA A 620 -18.30 21.21 -5.18
N ASN A 621 -18.83 20.72 -6.30
CA ASN A 621 -20.20 20.21 -6.36
C ASN A 621 -20.36 18.97 -5.47
N GLY A 622 -19.42 18.03 -5.52
CA GLY A 622 -19.41 16.86 -4.64
C GLY A 622 -19.37 17.23 -3.16
N LEU A 623 -18.55 18.22 -2.81
CA LEU A 623 -18.47 18.77 -1.45
C LEU A 623 -19.83 19.37 -1.02
N ALA A 624 -20.46 20.17 -1.87
CA ALA A 624 -21.76 20.76 -1.58
C ALA A 624 -22.85 19.68 -1.37
N CYS A 625 -22.87 18.63 -2.21
CA CYS A 625 -23.78 17.50 -2.04
C CYS A 625 -23.52 16.75 -0.72
N ALA A 626 -22.25 16.48 -0.39
CA ALA A 626 -21.88 15.83 0.86
C ALA A 626 -22.32 16.65 2.08
N LEU A 627 -22.09 17.96 2.07
CA LEU A 627 -22.53 18.89 3.11
C LEU A 627 -24.05 18.94 3.25
N TRP A 628 -24.76 18.93 2.12
CA TRP A 628 -26.22 18.94 2.11
C TRP A 628 -26.81 17.68 2.75
N GLU A 629 -26.31 16.49 2.39
CA GLU A 629 -26.76 15.22 3.00
C GLU A 629 -26.49 15.15 4.50
N GLN A 630 -25.43 15.82 4.97
CA GLN A 630 -25.14 15.97 6.39
C GLN A 630 -26.02 17.03 7.10
N GLY A 631 -26.93 17.70 6.39
CA GLY A 631 -27.79 18.76 6.93
C GLY A 631 -27.12 20.13 7.07
N ARG A 632 -25.96 20.34 6.43
CA ARG A 632 -25.17 21.59 6.47
C ARG A 632 -25.43 22.47 5.24
N ALA A 633 -26.71 22.77 5.00
CA ALA A 633 -27.17 23.46 3.78
C ALA A 633 -26.55 24.85 3.57
N ASP A 634 -26.35 25.62 4.65
CA ASP A 634 -25.73 26.95 4.56
C ASP A 634 -24.26 26.88 4.08
N GLU A 635 -23.51 25.87 4.53
CA GLU A 635 -22.13 25.66 4.08
C GLU A 635 -22.07 25.15 2.64
N ALA A 636 -23.01 24.29 2.25
CA ALA A 636 -23.14 23.85 0.87
C ALA A 636 -23.40 25.03 -0.09
N ALA A 637 -24.26 25.99 0.32
CA ALA A 637 -24.54 27.19 -0.44
C ALA A 637 -23.28 28.06 -0.62
N VAL A 638 -22.48 28.24 0.43
CA VAL A 638 -21.21 28.99 0.36
C VAL A 638 -20.24 28.34 -0.64
N VAL A 639 -20.05 27.02 -0.59
CA VAL A 639 -19.15 26.31 -1.52
C VAL A 639 -19.61 26.49 -2.97
N LEU A 640 -20.92 26.44 -3.24
CA LEU A 640 -21.47 26.65 -4.58
C LEU A 640 -21.33 28.10 -5.05
N GLU A 641 -21.57 29.08 -4.17
CA GLU A 641 -21.39 30.50 -4.50
C GLU A 641 -19.93 30.83 -4.83
N GLU A 642 -18.97 30.26 -4.11
CA GLU A 642 -17.53 30.45 -4.37
C GLU A 642 -17.09 29.81 -5.68
N THR A 643 -17.71 28.69 -6.08
CA THR A 643 -17.42 28.00 -7.35
C THR A 643 -18.01 28.72 -8.56
N LEU A 644 -19.09 29.50 -8.36
CA LEU A 644 -19.78 30.26 -9.41
C LEU A 644 -19.17 31.65 -9.67
N ARG A 645 -18.36 32.17 -8.76
CA ARG A 645 -17.64 33.45 -8.88
C ARG A 645 -16.30 33.26 -9.60
#